data_AF-A0A4W6CX00-F1
#
_entry.id   AF-A0A4W6CX00-F1
#
_cell.length_a   1.000
_cell.length_b   1.000
_cell.length_c   1.000
_cell.angle_alpha   90.00
_cell.angle_beta   90.00
_cell.angle_gamma   90.00
#
_symmetry.space_group_name_H-M   'P 1'
#
loop_
_entity.id
_entity.type
_entity.pdbx_description
1 polymer ?
#
loop_
_entity_poly.entity_id
_entity_poly.type
_entity_poly.pdbx_seq_one_letter_code
_entity_poly.pdbx_strand_id
1 'polypeptide(L)'
;MASGVTRSGTSNGYPMKAQLQIIVLSAKLKENKKNWFGPSPYVEVTVEGQSKKTEKCNNTHSPKWKQPLTVIVTPFSKLSFRVWSHQTLKSDVLLGMATLDISDTLKANDMKSEYVIQTHTSSPSGLRSVNSTGSPIVSLGVSKPLRPPRPSRPPPPTPRRPTSSPAVIVLSLWKRHDLHWLLLQSDDSYLYSYFKSIPNLRGWSHAPLPNVLNFIVDVSSRWEQRVDQNGRVYFVDHVEKRTTWERPEPLPPGWERRVDQMGRVYFVDHITRTTTWQRPTMETVRNYEQWQHQRSQLQGAMQQFNQRFIFGGLVSACLHILLLSLQITCISEETLNALYLYMTYICLLLNEKPLPEGWEMRFTVDGIPYFVDHNRRTTTYIDPRTGKSSLENGPQITYVRDFKAKVQYFRFWCQQLSLPQHIKITVSRKTLFEDSFQQIMSFNAQDLRRRLWIIFPGEEGLDYGGVAREWFFLLSHEVLNPMYCLFEYAGKDNYCLQINPASYINPDHLKYFKFIGRFIAMALFHGKFIDTGFSLPFYKRILNKPLALKDLESIDPEFYNSLIWIKDNDIEECGLEMFFSVDKEILGEITTHELKPGGGDIQVTEENKEEYIRLVAEWRLSRGVEEQTQAFFEGFNEVLPQQYLQYFDAKELEVMLCGMQEIDLADWQRNTIYRHYARSSKQIIWFWQFIKEMDNEKRMRLLQFVTGTCRLPVGGFADLMGSNGPQKFCIEKVGKENWLPRSHTCFNRLDLPPYKSYEQLKEKLMFAIEETEGFGQE
;
A
#
# COMPACT_ATOMS: atom_id res chain seq x y z
N MET A 1 -61.23 6.39 -44.87
CA MET A 1 -61.29 4.96 -44.47
C MET A 1 -60.06 4.25 -45.02
N ALA A 2 -59.64 3.20 -44.31
CA ALA A 2 -58.72 2.13 -44.68
C ALA A 2 -57.20 2.38 -44.56
N SER A 3 -56.62 1.38 -43.90
CA SER A 3 -55.27 1.13 -43.38
C SER A 3 -54.27 0.61 -44.42
N GLY A 4 -52.96 0.70 -44.09
CA GLY A 4 -51.92 -0.17 -44.65
C GLY A 4 -50.55 0.07 -44.01
N VAL A 5 -49.99 -0.93 -43.32
CA VAL A 5 -48.68 -0.93 -42.64
C VAL A 5 -47.66 -1.76 -43.44
N THR A 6 -46.36 -1.47 -43.21
CA THR A 6 -45.09 -2.15 -43.59
C THR A 6 -44.40 -1.60 -44.85
N ARG A 7 -43.08 -1.34 -44.90
CA ARG A 7 -41.92 -1.79 -44.11
C ARG A 7 -40.72 -0.82 -44.27
N SER A 8 -39.78 -0.95 -43.33
CA SER A 8 -38.52 -0.21 -43.08
C SER A 8 -37.44 -0.26 -44.19
N GLY A 9 -36.74 0.87 -44.37
CA GLY A 9 -35.42 0.95 -45.02
C GLY A 9 -34.42 1.67 -44.09
N THR A 10 -33.30 1.01 -43.83
CA THR A 10 -32.19 1.37 -42.94
C THR A 10 -31.33 2.53 -43.47
N SER A 11 -31.09 3.56 -42.67
CA SER A 11 -29.99 4.51 -42.86
C SER A 11 -28.90 4.30 -41.81
N ASN A 12 -27.75 3.77 -42.23
CA ASN A 12 -26.50 3.76 -41.46
C ASN A 12 -26.00 5.20 -41.27
N GLY A 13 -26.24 5.78 -40.09
CA GLY A 13 -25.64 7.04 -39.66
C GLY A 13 -24.99 6.87 -38.30
N TYR A 14 -23.69 6.57 -38.26
CA TYR A 14 -22.95 6.60 -37.01
C TYR A 14 -22.87 8.06 -36.52
N PRO A 15 -23.28 8.38 -35.28
CA PRO A 15 -23.13 9.74 -34.76
C PRO A 15 -21.64 10.06 -34.58
N MET A 16 -21.17 11.17 -35.17
CA MET A 16 -19.79 11.65 -34.99
C MET A 16 -19.51 11.84 -33.50
N LYS A 17 -18.52 11.11 -32.97
CA LYS A 17 -18.04 11.22 -31.59
C LYS A 17 -16.90 12.23 -31.52
N ALA A 18 -16.89 13.07 -30.49
CA ALA A 18 -15.89 14.11 -30.25
C ALA A 18 -15.37 14.02 -28.81
N GLN A 19 -14.13 14.45 -28.57
CA GLN A 19 -13.59 14.59 -27.22
C GLN A 19 -14.06 15.92 -26.61
N LEU A 20 -14.62 15.85 -25.41
CA LEU A 20 -15.03 17.00 -24.62
C LEU A 20 -14.22 17.05 -23.32
N GLN A 21 -13.52 18.17 -23.09
CA GLN A 21 -12.86 18.45 -21.83
C GLN A 21 -13.79 19.26 -20.93
N ILE A 22 -14.06 18.71 -19.75
CA ILE A 22 -14.97 19.25 -18.75
C ILE A 22 -14.15 19.61 -17.52
N ILE A 23 -14.27 20.84 -17.03
CA ILE A 23 -13.68 21.25 -15.76
C ILE A 23 -14.80 21.47 -14.76
N VAL A 24 -14.81 20.69 -13.68
CA VAL A 24 -15.74 20.87 -12.57
C VAL A 24 -15.11 21.83 -11.56
N LEU A 25 -15.67 23.03 -11.43
CA LEU A 25 -15.04 24.09 -10.64
C LEU A 25 -15.33 23.94 -9.15
N SER A 26 -16.60 23.81 -8.80
CA SER A 26 -17.05 23.73 -7.40
C SER A 26 -18.47 23.20 -7.26
N ALA A 27 -18.82 22.74 -6.06
CA ALA A 27 -20.20 22.52 -5.64
C ALA A 27 -20.48 23.23 -4.32
N LYS A 28 -21.76 23.52 -4.05
CA LYS A 28 -22.22 24.01 -2.74
C LYS A 28 -23.22 23.02 -2.16
N LEU A 29 -22.79 22.29 -1.13
CA LEU A 29 -23.56 21.22 -0.51
C LEU A 29 -24.37 21.78 0.66
N LYS A 30 -25.51 21.14 0.97
CA LYS A 30 -26.30 21.52 2.16
C LYS A 30 -25.48 21.23 3.41
N GLU A 31 -25.39 22.22 4.29
CA GLU A 31 -24.92 22.03 5.67
C GLU A 31 -26.02 21.28 6.44
N ASN A 32 -25.69 20.10 6.96
CA ASN A 32 -26.57 19.38 7.85
C ASN A 32 -26.14 19.68 9.29
N LYS A 33 -26.96 20.42 10.04
CA LYS A 33 -26.63 20.88 11.40
C LYS A 33 -26.40 19.74 12.42
N LYS A 34 -26.71 18.49 12.06
CA LYS A 34 -26.48 17.30 12.90
C LYS A 34 -25.12 16.63 12.67
N ASN A 35 -24.42 16.92 11.56
CA ASN A 35 -23.13 16.31 11.28
C ASN A 35 -22.01 17.27 11.70
N TRP A 36 -21.17 16.83 12.63
CA TRP A 36 -20.00 17.57 13.09
C TRP A 36 -18.92 17.74 12.00
N PHE A 37 -18.93 16.84 11.01
CA PHE A 37 -18.01 16.86 9.86
C PHE A 37 -18.75 17.18 8.56
N GLY A 38 -18.13 18.02 7.75
CA GLY A 38 -18.46 18.15 6.35
C GLY A 38 -18.12 16.88 5.56
N PRO A 39 -18.80 16.64 4.44
CA PRO A 39 -18.52 15.47 3.61
C PRO A 39 -17.12 15.54 3.00
N SER A 40 -16.64 14.42 2.46
CA SER A 40 -15.41 14.35 1.66
C SER A 40 -15.74 14.20 0.17
N PRO A 41 -16.23 15.26 -0.50
CA PRO A 41 -16.88 15.12 -1.79
C PRO A 41 -15.90 14.96 -2.97
N TYR A 42 -16.24 14.08 -3.91
CA TYR A 42 -15.70 14.01 -5.26
C TYR A 42 -16.81 13.98 -6.30
N VAL A 43 -16.50 14.32 -7.55
CA VAL A 43 -17.46 14.30 -8.65
C VAL A 43 -17.14 13.17 -9.61
N GLU A 44 -18.14 12.36 -9.90
CA GLU A 44 -18.14 11.37 -10.96
C GLU A 44 -18.95 11.89 -12.14
N VAL A 45 -18.33 12.00 -13.31
CA VAL A 45 -18.96 12.37 -14.57
C VAL A 45 -19.18 11.12 -15.40
N THR A 46 -20.44 10.82 -15.70
CA THR A 46 -20.84 9.67 -16.52
C THR A 46 -21.48 10.09 -17.84
N VAL A 47 -21.10 9.41 -18.92
CA VAL A 47 -21.69 9.62 -20.25
C VAL A 47 -21.58 8.36 -21.10
N GLU A 48 -22.71 7.86 -21.61
CA GLU A 48 -22.76 6.72 -22.54
C GLU A 48 -21.87 5.53 -22.08
N GLY A 49 -21.91 5.21 -20.78
CA GLY A 49 -21.13 4.13 -20.17
C GLY A 49 -19.65 4.45 -19.87
N GLN A 50 -19.19 5.68 -20.09
CA GLN A 50 -17.92 6.20 -19.55
C GLN A 50 -18.16 6.76 -18.15
N SER A 51 -17.21 6.57 -17.23
CA SER A 51 -17.18 7.22 -15.91
C SER A 51 -15.79 7.82 -15.67
N LYS A 52 -15.73 9.08 -15.23
CA LYS A 52 -14.50 9.78 -14.86
C LYS A 52 -14.71 10.49 -13.53
N LYS A 53 -13.79 10.30 -12.58
CA LYS A 53 -13.88 10.86 -11.21
C LYS A 53 -12.84 11.96 -11.00
N THR A 54 -13.18 12.96 -10.20
CA THR A 54 -12.21 13.92 -9.66
C THR A 54 -11.53 13.35 -8.41
N GLU A 55 -10.47 14.01 -7.94
CA GLU A 55 -9.98 13.83 -6.58
C GLU A 55 -11.06 14.23 -5.55
N LYS A 56 -10.95 13.69 -4.32
CA LYS A 56 -11.82 14.07 -3.20
C LYS A 56 -11.33 15.36 -2.54
N CYS A 57 -12.25 16.25 -2.18
CA CYS A 57 -11.97 17.32 -1.22
C CYS A 57 -12.33 16.82 0.17
N ASN A 58 -11.49 17.03 1.18
CA ASN A 58 -11.75 16.53 2.53
C ASN A 58 -12.57 17.52 3.36
N ASN A 59 -13.55 17.02 4.11
CA ASN A 59 -14.29 17.76 5.15
C ASN A 59 -14.79 19.15 4.72
N THR A 60 -15.57 19.21 3.64
CA THR A 60 -16.05 20.50 3.10
C THR A 60 -17.43 20.42 2.48
N HIS A 61 -18.28 21.40 2.81
CA HIS A 61 -19.55 21.65 2.14
C HIS A 61 -19.42 22.55 0.90
N SER A 62 -18.23 23.06 0.62
CA SER A 62 -17.96 23.94 -0.54
C SER A 62 -16.72 23.47 -1.32
N PRO A 63 -16.73 22.24 -1.85
CA PRO A 63 -15.59 21.68 -2.56
C PRO A 63 -15.22 22.45 -3.82
N LYS A 64 -13.92 22.46 -4.13
CA LYS A 64 -13.34 23.06 -5.33
C LYS A 64 -12.33 22.07 -5.93
N TRP A 65 -12.66 21.48 -7.07
CA TRP A 65 -11.80 20.48 -7.72
C TRP A 65 -10.88 21.10 -8.76
N LYS A 66 -11.44 21.92 -9.67
CA LYS A 66 -10.71 22.55 -10.78
C LYS A 66 -9.90 21.56 -11.62
N GLN A 67 -10.32 20.30 -11.66
CA GLN A 67 -9.64 19.22 -12.37
C GLN A 67 -10.30 18.99 -13.75
N PRO A 68 -9.53 18.95 -14.86
CA PRO A 68 -10.07 18.64 -16.17
C PRO A 68 -10.33 17.14 -16.32
N LEU A 69 -11.54 16.79 -16.73
CA LEU A 69 -11.97 15.44 -17.09
C LEU A 69 -12.24 15.39 -18.60
N THR A 70 -11.72 14.37 -19.29
CA THR A 70 -11.95 14.20 -20.73
C THR A 70 -12.88 13.02 -20.95
N VAL A 71 -13.98 13.27 -21.67
CA VAL A 71 -14.98 12.27 -22.04
C VAL A 71 -15.25 12.32 -23.55
N ILE A 72 -15.65 11.19 -24.12
CA ILE A 72 -16.04 11.11 -25.53
C ILE A 72 -17.56 11.25 -25.60
N VAL A 73 -18.04 12.17 -26.42
CA VAL A 73 -19.45 12.57 -26.50
C VAL A 73 -19.92 12.65 -27.94
N THR A 74 -21.22 12.53 -28.16
CA THR A 74 -21.91 12.88 -29.40
C THR A 74 -22.69 14.19 -29.18
N PRO A 75 -23.15 14.87 -30.24
CA PRO A 75 -24.02 16.04 -30.12
C PRO A 75 -25.32 15.80 -29.34
N PHE A 76 -25.68 14.54 -29.08
CA PHE A 76 -26.90 14.13 -28.38
C PHE A 76 -26.61 13.46 -27.03
N SER A 77 -25.36 13.44 -26.57
CA SER A 77 -25.03 12.80 -25.29
C SER A 77 -25.58 13.60 -24.11
N LYS A 78 -25.98 12.85 -23.07
CA LYS A 78 -26.32 13.39 -21.75
C LYS A 78 -25.21 13.06 -20.77
N LEU A 79 -24.60 14.09 -20.21
CA LEU A 79 -23.61 13.97 -19.13
C LEU A 79 -24.35 13.93 -17.80
N SER A 80 -23.99 13.02 -16.91
CA SER A 80 -24.48 12.95 -15.54
C SER A 80 -23.34 13.20 -14.57
N PHE A 81 -23.50 14.20 -13.72
CA PHE A 81 -22.56 14.57 -12.67
C PHE A 81 -23.10 14.08 -11.34
N ARG A 82 -22.45 13.10 -10.72
CA ARG A 82 -22.79 12.58 -9.40
C ARG A 82 -21.74 13.05 -8.40
N VAL A 83 -22.17 13.74 -7.35
CA VAL A 83 -21.31 14.18 -6.25
C VAL A 83 -21.43 13.15 -5.14
N TRP A 84 -20.32 12.47 -4.83
CA TRP A 84 -20.23 11.42 -3.82
C TRP A 84 -19.43 11.92 -2.62
N SER A 85 -19.79 11.54 -1.40
CA SER A 85 -18.94 11.67 -0.21
C SER A 85 -18.20 10.37 0.01
N HIS A 86 -16.88 10.45 0.01
CA HIS A 86 -16.06 9.31 0.34
C HIS A 86 -16.23 8.88 1.81
N GLN A 87 -16.30 7.58 2.06
CA GLN A 87 -16.37 6.97 3.39
C GLN A 87 -15.26 5.92 3.56
N THR A 88 -14.57 5.91 4.70
CA THR A 88 -13.43 5.00 4.92
C THR A 88 -13.87 3.59 5.39
N LEU A 89 -14.98 3.50 6.12
CA LEU A 89 -15.45 2.26 6.76
C LEU A 89 -16.70 1.67 6.11
N LYS A 90 -17.36 2.42 5.24
CA LYS A 90 -18.62 2.08 4.58
C LYS A 90 -18.56 2.53 3.13
N SER A 91 -19.56 2.15 2.35
CA SER A 91 -19.73 2.64 0.98
C SER A 91 -19.91 4.16 0.90
N ASP A 92 -19.42 4.75 -0.19
CA ASP A 92 -19.53 6.18 -0.46
C ASP A 92 -21.00 6.61 -0.58
N VAL A 93 -21.32 7.79 -0.04
CA VAL A 93 -22.70 8.31 0.02
C VAL A 93 -22.94 9.31 -1.11
N LEU A 94 -24.00 9.11 -1.92
CA LEU A 94 -24.37 10.08 -2.96
C LEU A 94 -24.94 11.36 -2.32
N LEU A 95 -24.28 12.49 -2.52
CA LEU A 95 -24.67 13.80 -1.99
C LEU A 95 -25.57 14.58 -2.93
N GLY A 96 -25.46 14.35 -4.24
CA GLY A 96 -26.26 15.06 -5.23
C GLY A 96 -25.96 14.63 -6.66
N MET A 97 -26.85 14.97 -7.57
CA MET A 97 -26.70 14.69 -9.00
C MET A 97 -27.18 15.88 -9.83
N ALA A 98 -26.51 16.11 -10.97
CA ALA A 98 -26.96 17.02 -12.01
C ALA A 98 -26.77 16.35 -13.38
N THR A 99 -27.54 16.78 -14.37
CA THR A 99 -27.41 16.27 -15.74
C THR A 99 -27.30 17.43 -16.73
N LEU A 100 -26.57 17.20 -17.79
CA LEU A 100 -26.32 18.17 -18.84
C LEU A 100 -26.56 17.51 -20.20
N ASP A 101 -27.55 18.01 -20.94
CA ASP A 101 -27.79 17.63 -22.32
C ASP A 101 -26.91 18.49 -23.25
N ILE A 102 -26.03 17.83 -24.00
CA ILE A 102 -25.10 18.51 -24.91
C ILE A 102 -25.88 19.17 -26.05
N SER A 103 -26.97 18.56 -26.52
CA SER A 103 -27.75 19.10 -27.64
C SER A 103 -28.41 20.41 -27.25
N ASP A 104 -28.97 20.50 -26.05
CA ASP A 104 -29.60 21.71 -25.53
C ASP A 104 -28.56 22.80 -25.23
N THR A 105 -27.38 22.39 -24.77
CA THR A 105 -26.27 23.32 -24.53
C THR A 105 -25.70 23.90 -25.80
N LEU A 106 -25.57 23.09 -26.87
CA LEU A 106 -25.13 23.57 -28.17
C LEU A 106 -26.18 24.53 -28.78
N LYS A 107 -27.47 24.19 -28.71
CA LYS A 107 -28.56 25.06 -29.16
C LYS A 107 -28.58 26.40 -28.43
N ALA A 108 -28.35 26.39 -27.11
CA ALA A 108 -28.34 27.60 -26.30
C ALA A 108 -27.11 28.51 -26.52
N ASN A 109 -26.09 28.03 -27.24
CA ASN A 109 -24.84 28.75 -27.49
C ASN A 109 -24.52 28.85 -29.01
N ASP A 110 -25.55 29.04 -29.85
CA ASP A 110 -25.41 29.23 -31.31
C ASP A 110 -24.59 28.13 -32.02
N MET A 111 -24.70 26.88 -31.54
CA MET A 111 -23.93 25.73 -32.01
C MET A 111 -22.39 25.87 -31.85
N LYS A 112 -21.94 26.82 -31.01
CA LYS A 112 -20.54 27.06 -30.67
C LYS A 112 -20.30 26.68 -29.21
N SER A 113 -19.28 25.86 -28.94
CA SER A 113 -18.88 25.48 -27.58
C SER A 113 -17.47 26.01 -27.28
N GLU A 114 -17.35 27.31 -27.12
CA GLU A 114 -16.12 27.93 -26.63
C GLU A 114 -16.46 28.71 -25.36
N TYR A 115 -15.93 28.26 -24.23
CA TYR A 115 -16.12 28.90 -22.92
C TYR A 115 -17.57 28.98 -22.40
N VAL A 116 -18.28 27.85 -22.39
CA VAL A 116 -19.61 27.78 -21.77
C VAL A 116 -19.47 27.57 -20.26
N ILE A 117 -19.97 28.53 -19.48
CA ILE A 117 -20.15 28.38 -18.03
C ILE A 117 -21.61 28.06 -17.74
N GLN A 118 -21.87 26.91 -17.12
CA GLN A 118 -23.21 26.52 -16.72
C GLN A 118 -23.34 26.32 -15.22
N THR A 119 -24.48 26.76 -14.69
CA THR A 119 -24.90 26.59 -13.30
C THR A 119 -26.09 25.65 -13.24
N HIS A 120 -25.92 24.50 -12.58
CA HIS A 120 -26.99 23.52 -12.39
C HIS A 120 -27.44 23.44 -10.94
N THR A 121 -28.75 23.33 -10.71
CA THR A 121 -29.37 23.08 -9.40
C THR A 121 -29.68 21.59 -9.21
N SER A 122 -29.08 20.94 -8.22
CA SER A 122 -29.30 19.49 -7.97
C SER A 122 -30.69 19.19 -7.40
N SER A 123 -31.32 18.10 -7.83
CA SER A 123 -32.53 17.54 -7.20
C SER A 123 -32.19 16.61 -6.02
N PRO A 124 -32.92 16.65 -4.90
CA PRO A 124 -32.83 15.64 -3.85
C PRO A 124 -33.49 14.33 -4.29
N SER A 125 -32.98 13.20 -3.80
CA SER A 125 -33.37 11.84 -4.18
C SER A 125 -34.83 11.50 -3.79
N GLY A 126 -35.61 11.05 -4.79
CA GLY A 126 -36.75 10.15 -4.62
C GLY A 126 -38.16 10.73 -4.76
N LEU A 127 -38.76 10.63 -5.96
CA LEU A 127 -40.17 10.24 -6.21
C LEU A 127 -40.44 10.09 -7.72
N ARG A 128 -41.12 8.99 -8.08
CA ARG A 128 -41.48 8.58 -9.44
C ARG A 128 -42.27 9.66 -10.18
N SER A 129 -41.89 9.97 -11.43
CA SER A 129 -42.69 10.73 -12.37
C SER A 129 -43.70 9.81 -13.06
N VAL A 130 -44.99 10.04 -12.80
CA VAL A 130 -46.11 9.55 -13.61
C VAL A 130 -46.46 10.66 -14.61
N ASN A 131 -46.61 10.28 -15.88
CA ASN A 131 -46.97 11.17 -16.98
C ASN A 131 -48.47 11.58 -16.97
N SER A 132 -48.72 12.74 -17.58
CA SER A 132 -49.97 13.25 -18.19
C SER A 132 -51.09 13.68 -17.22
N THR A 133 -51.81 14.81 -17.35
CA THR A 133 -52.12 15.73 -18.48
C THR A 133 -52.83 16.99 -17.91
N GLY A 134 -52.74 18.14 -18.60
CA GLY A 134 -53.79 19.18 -18.58
C GLY A 134 -53.44 20.54 -17.94
N SER A 135 -53.30 21.59 -18.75
CA SER A 135 -53.39 23.00 -18.36
C SER A 135 -54.86 23.50 -18.45
N PRO A 136 -55.15 24.80 -18.24
CA PRO A 136 -55.15 25.61 -17.01
C PRO A 136 -56.60 26.14 -16.72
N ILE A 137 -56.85 26.94 -15.64
CA ILE A 137 -57.85 28.06 -15.54
C ILE A 137 -58.23 28.45 -14.07
N VAL A 138 -57.99 29.74 -13.75
CA VAL A 138 -58.84 30.79 -13.11
C VAL A 138 -59.47 30.63 -11.70
N SER A 139 -58.88 31.40 -10.76
CA SER A 139 -59.42 32.51 -9.91
C SER A 139 -60.62 32.40 -8.94
N LEU A 140 -60.62 33.39 -8.02
CA LEU A 140 -61.58 33.82 -6.98
C LEU A 140 -61.48 33.06 -5.63
N GLY A 141 -61.30 33.70 -4.47
CA GLY A 141 -61.53 35.08 -4.05
C GLY A 141 -62.28 35.04 -2.70
N VAL A 142 -62.09 36.11 -1.90
CA VAL A 142 -62.89 36.56 -0.73
C VAL A 142 -62.15 36.59 0.62
N SER A 143 -62.10 37.84 1.08
CA SER A 143 -61.57 38.52 2.26
C SER A 143 -62.51 38.49 3.49
N LYS A 144 -62.07 38.68 4.75
CA LYS A 144 -61.99 39.95 5.57
C LYS A 144 -62.08 39.56 7.09
N PRO A 145 -61.93 40.44 8.13
CA PRO A 145 -60.83 41.36 8.47
C PRO A 145 -60.45 41.48 10.01
N LEU A 146 -59.21 41.92 10.27
CA LEU A 146 -58.62 42.87 11.26
C LEU A 146 -59.19 43.18 12.69
N ARG A 147 -58.25 43.31 13.67
CA ARG A 147 -58.20 44.35 14.73
C ARG A 147 -56.74 44.79 15.04
N PRO A 148 -56.42 46.08 15.34
CA PRO A 148 -55.03 46.62 15.45
C PRO A 148 -54.68 47.16 16.89
N PRO A 149 -53.64 48.02 17.16
CA PRO A 149 -52.33 47.62 17.70
C PRO A 149 -51.81 48.47 18.92
N ARG A 150 -50.60 48.17 19.46
CA ARG A 150 -49.69 49.16 20.11
C ARG A 150 -48.19 48.79 20.07
N PRO A 151 -47.25 49.77 20.21
CA PRO A 151 -46.03 49.84 19.41
C PRO A 151 -44.71 49.79 20.20
N SER A 152 -43.60 49.52 19.51
CA SER A 152 -42.27 50.03 19.86
C SER A 152 -41.37 50.14 18.61
N ARG A 153 -40.55 51.21 18.57
CA ARG A 153 -39.67 51.66 17.46
C ARG A 153 -38.35 50.84 17.37
N PRO A 154 -37.59 50.94 16.25
CA PRO A 154 -36.66 49.92 15.75
C PRO A 154 -35.16 50.17 16.05
N PRO A 155 -34.28 49.17 15.84
CA PRO A 155 -32.87 49.34 15.50
C PRO A 155 -32.60 49.26 13.97
N PRO A 156 -31.39 49.68 13.50
CA PRO A 156 -31.07 50.00 12.10
C PRO A 156 -30.86 48.78 11.17
N PRO A 157 -30.81 48.96 9.83
CA PRO A 157 -30.89 47.86 8.88
C PRO A 157 -29.56 47.11 8.77
N THR A 158 -29.59 45.81 9.05
CA THR A 158 -28.57 44.85 8.57
C THR A 158 -29.08 44.18 7.28
N PRO A 159 -28.19 43.94 6.30
CA PRO A 159 -28.58 43.47 4.98
C PRO A 159 -29.21 42.08 5.06
N ARG A 160 -30.34 41.90 4.38
CA ARG A 160 -31.04 40.62 4.25
C ARG A 160 -30.11 39.58 3.63
N ARG A 161 -29.87 38.49 4.37
CA ARG A 161 -29.29 37.24 3.87
C ARG A 161 -30.28 36.62 2.87
N PRO A 162 -29.87 36.26 1.64
CA PRO A 162 -30.76 35.58 0.72
C PRO A 162 -31.14 34.21 1.25
N THR A 163 -32.41 33.87 1.05
CA THR A 163 -33.03 32.57 1.30
C THR A 163 -32.29 31.45 0.54
N SER A 164 -32.23 30.29 1.17
CA SER A 164 -31.51 29.09 0.74
C SER A 164 -31.75 28.70 -0.72
N SER A 165 -30.68 28.72 -1.52
CA SER A 165 -30.65 28.20 -2.90
C SER A 165 -30.30 26.70 -2.94
N PRO A 166 -30.77 25.92 -3.95
CA PRO A 166 -30.31 24.56 -4.21
C PRO A 166 -28.83 24.53 -4.64
N ALA A 167 -28.17 23.37 -4.55
CA ALA A 167 -26.74 23.23 -4.81
C ALA A 167 -26.37 23.72 -6.22
N VAL A 168 -25.37 24.59 -6.32
CA VAL A 168 -24.90 25.18 -7.59
C VAL A 168 -23.62 24.46 -8.02
N ILE A 169 -23.66 23.80 -9.18
CA ILE A 169 -22.47 23.25 -9.87
C ILE A 169 -22.07 24.21 -10.97
N VAL A 170 -20.82 24.68 -10.95
CA VAL A 170 -20.27 25.56 -12.00
C VAL A 170 -19.32 24.77 -12.89
N LEU A 171 -19.64 24.69 -14.19
CA LEU A 171 -18.85 23.99 -15.21
C LEU A 171 -18.10 24.98 -16.10
N SER A 172 -16.93 24.60 -16.63
CA SER A 172 -16.35 25.28 -17.79
C SER A 172 -15.92 24.26 -18.86
N LEU A 173 -16.22 24.57 -20.13
CA LEU A 173 -15.91 23.73 -21.30
C LEU A 173 -14.77 24.37 -22.12
N TRP A 174 -13.73 23.60 -22.41
CA TRP A 174 -12.61 24.01 -23.27
C TRP A 174 -12.53 23.16 -24.53
N LYS A 175 -12.24 23.81 -25.66
CA LYS A 175 -11.91 23.17 -26.93
C LYS A 175 -10.40 23.32 -27.16
N ARG A 176 -9.72 22.25 -27.55
CA ARG A 176 -8.31 22.33 -28.00
C ARG A 176 -8.32 22.82 -29.45
N HIS A 177 -7.53 23.85 -29.75
CA HIS A 177 -7.33 24.39 -31.09
C HIS A 177 -6.80 23.29 -32.02
N ASP A 178 -7.64 22.86 -32.97
CA ASP A 178 -7.35 22.80 -34.39
C ASP A 178 -8.60 22.27 -35.11
N LEU A 179 -9.17 23.10 -35.98
CA LEU A 179 -9.96 22.77 -37.18
C LEU A 179 -10.56 24.10 -37.67
N HIS A 180 -9.82 24.76 -38.56
CA HIS A 180 -10.23 25.95 -39.28
C HIS A 180 -11.37 25.58 -40.24
N TRP A 181 -12.50 26.27 -40.14
CA TRP A 181 -13.52 26.25 -41.19
C TRP A 181 -12.97 27.03 -42.39
N LEU A 182 -12.54 26.35 -43.44
CA LEU A 182 -12.25 26.96 -44.73
C LEU A 182 -13.40 26.65 -45.70
N LEU A 183 -14.20 27.68 -45.94
CA LEU A 183 -15.00 27.85 -47.14
C LEU A 183 -14.08 27.67 -48.35
N LEU A 184 -14.40 26.75 -49.25
CA LEU A 184 -13.84 26.74 -50.60
C LEU A 184 -14.99 26.69 -51.60
N GLN A 185 -15.28 27.86 -52.17
CA GLN A 185 -15.83 27.99 -53.51
C GLN A 185 -14.74 27.62 -54.53
N SER A 186 -15.09 26.70 -55.43
CA SER A 186 -14.69 26.59 -56.85
C SER A 186 -13.35 27.19 -57.32
N ASP A 187 -12.44 26.37 -57.87
CA ASP A 187 -12.37 26.13 -59.33
C ASP A 187 -11.23 25.18 -59.73
N ASP A 188 -11.48 24.49 -60.85
CA ASP A 188 -10.77 23.38 -61.45
C ASP A 188 -9.39 23.70 -62.06
N SER A 189 -8.66 22.60 -62.39
CA SER A 189 -7.99 22.36 -63.69
C SER A 189 -6.47 22.12 -63.74
N TYR A 190 -5.93 21.09 -63.06
CA TYR A 190 -4.62 20.53 -63.48
C TYR A 190 -4.44 19.00 -63.37
N LEU A 191 -5.45 18.23 -62.94
CA LEU A 191 -5.34 16.77 -62.73
C LEU A 191 -6.22 15.92 -63.67
N TYR A 192 -6.52 16.42 -64.88
CA TYR A 192 -7.37 15.72 -65.85
C TYR A 192 -6.59 14.94 -66.94
N SER A 193 -5.25 14.96 -66.95
CA SER A 193 -4.46 14.40 -68.07
C SER A 193 -3.76 13.06 -67.80
N TYR A 194 -3.83 12.48 -66.59
CA TYR A 194 -3.07 11.25 -66.28
C TYR A 194 -3.93 9.96 -66.19
N PHE A 195 -5.25 10.06 -65.97
CA PHE A 195 -6.11 8.89 -65.75
C PHE A 195 -6.85 8.36 -67.01
N LYS A 196 -6.49 8.84 -68.20
CA LYS A 196 -7.16 8.43 -69.47
C LYS A 196 -6.48 7.27 -70.22
N SER A 197 -5.47 6.60 -69.64
CA SER A 197 -4.69 5.57 -70.34
C SER A 197 -4.93 4.11 -69.89
N ILE A 198 -5.96 3.82 -69.09
CA ILE A 198 -6.29 2.44 -68.68
C ILE A 198 -7.66 2.01 -69.24
N PRO A 199 -7.73 1.00 -70.13
CA PRO A 199 -8.98 0.48 -70.65
C PRO A 199 -9.59 -0.57 -69.70
N ASN A 200 -10.94 -0.59 -69.63
CA ASN A 200 -11.82 -1.54 -68.91
C ASN A 200 -12.17 -1.27 -67.44
N LEU A 201 -12.89 -0.17 -67.16
CA LEU A 201 -13.84 -0.10 -66.05
C LEU A 201 -15.05 0.75 -66.49
N ARG A 202 -16.15 0.11 -66.92
CA ARG A 202 -17.45 0.79 -67.11
C ARG A 202 -18.27 0.66 -65.82
N GLY A 203 -18.67 1.81 -65.28
CA GLY A 203 -19.80 1.91 -64.37
C GLY A 203 -19.46 2.00 -62.88
N TRP A 204 -18.89 3.13 -62.45
CA TRP A 204 -19.19 3.77 -61.16
C TRP A 204 -18.52 5.16 -61.12
N SER A 205 -19.32 6.20 -60.92
CA SER A 205 -18.87 7.59 -60.81
C SER A 205 -18.78 8.01 -59.33
N HIS A 206 -17.60 8.48 -58.95
CA HIS A 206 -17.26 9.28 -57.76
C HIS A 206 -17.45 8.66 -56.37
N ALA A 207 -16.44 7.90 -55.94
CA ALA A 207 -16.03 7.80 -54.54
C ALA A 207 -14.50 7.95 -54.45
N PRO A 208 -13.95 9.00 -53.83
CA PRO A 208 -12.55 9.01 -53.41
C PRO A 208 -12.42 8.21 -52.12
N LEU A 209 -11.51 7.24 -52.16
CA LEU A 209 -11.01 6.45 -51.03
C LEU A 209 -10.74 7.32 -49.78
N PRO A 210 -11.36 7.04 -48.62
CA PRO A 210 -10.92 7.58 -47.36
C PRO A 210 -9.79 6.73 -46.79
N ASN A 211 -8.67 7.37 -46.48
CA ASN A 211 -7.88 7.17 -45.26
C ASN A 211 -7.87 5.74 -44.70
N VAL A 212 -7.27 4.82 -45.47
CA VAL A 212 -6.66 3.61 -44.90
C VAL A 212 -5.38 4.07 -44.21
N LEU A 213 -5.51 4.43 -42.93
CA LEU A 213 -4.51 4.43 -41.86
C LEU A 213 -4.96 5.44 -40.80
N ASN A 214 -5.66 4.94 -39.77
CA ASN A 214 -5.83 5.51 -38.42
C ASN A 214 -7.22 5.29 -37.77
N PHE A 215 -7.98 4.30 -38.22
CA PHE A 215 -9.08 3.74 -37.41
C PHE A 215 -9.14 2.22 -37.53
N ILE A 216 -8.08 1.58 -37.04
CA ILE A 216 -8.14 0.22 -36.51
C ILE A 216 -7.43 0.25 -35.16
N VAL A 217 -8.17 0.58 -34.10
CA VAL A 217 -8.15 -0.20 -32.85
C VAL A 217 -9.60 -0.27 -32.42
N ASP A 218 -10.25 -1.24 -33.05
CA ASP A 218 -11.57 -1.79 -32.80
C ASP A 218 -11.78 -2.02 -31.29
N VAL A 219 -13.01 -1.78 -30.80
CA VAL A 219 -13.49 -2.60 -29.67
C VAL A 219 -13.57 -3.98 -30.28
N SER A 220 -12.47 -4.73 -30.18
CA SER A 220 -12.25 -6.00 -30.85
C SER A 220 -13.56 -6.76 -30.93
N SER A 221 -13.95 -7.18 -32.13
CA SER A 221 -14.82 -8.30 -32.59
C SER A 221 -15.28 -9.40 -31.59
N ARG A 222 -15.38 -9.08 -30.31
CA ARG A 222 -15.31 -9.98 -29.16
C ARG A 222 -16.31 -9.57 -28.09
N TRP A 223 -16.49 -8.29 -27.79
CA TRP A 223 -17.46 -7.84 -26.78
C TRP A 223 -18.60 -7.04 -27.40
N GLU A 224 -19.85 -7.46 -27.18
CA GLU A 224 -21.07 -6.78 -27.59
C GLU A 224 -21.79 -6.18 -26.38
N GLN A 225 -22.14 -4.91 -26.46
CA GLN A 225 -22.98 -4.27 -25.46
C GLN A 225 -24.45 -4.66 -25.68
N ARG A 226 -25.11 -5.15 -24.64
CA ARG A 226 -26.54 -5.49 -24.60
C ARG A 226 -27.25 -4.79 -23.45
N VAL A 227 -28.57 -4.84 -23.47
CA VAL A 227 -29.44 -4.24 -22.44
C VAL A 227 -30.39 -5.32 -21.94
N ASP A 228 -30.54 -5.44 -20.61
CA ASP A 228 -31.47 -6.40 -19.99
C ASP A 228 -32.93 -5.92 -20.07
N GLN A 229 -33.87 -6.75 -19.60
CA GLN A 229 -35.30 -6.42 -19.58
C GLN A 229 -35.63 -5.21 -18.69
N ASN A 230 -34.74 -4.82 -17.79
CA ASN A 230 -34.87 -3.70 -16.87
C ASN A 230 -34.14 -2.43 -17.35
N GLY A 231 -33.57 -2.44 -18.57
CA GLY A 231 -32.84 -1.30 -19.14
C GLY A 231 -31.39 -1.16 -18.67
N ARG A 232 -30.82 -2.15 -17.97
CA ARG A 232 -29.43 -2.15 -17.51
C ARG A 232 -28.50 -2.66 -18.60
N VAL A 233 -27.40 -1.95 -18.82
CA VAL A 233 -26.39 -2.29 -19.81
C VAL A 233 -25.49 -3.41 -19.27
N TYR A 234 -25.26 -4.45 -20.08
CA TYR A 234 -24.26 -5.50 -19.85
C TYR A 234 -23.47 -5.74 -21.13
N PHE A 235 -22.31 -6.41 -21.04
CA PHE A 235 -21.40 -6.68 -22.13
C PHE A 235 -21.24 -8.19 -22.29
N VAL A 236 -21.28 -8.67 -23.52
CA VAL A 236 -21.26 -10.10 -23.89
C VAL A 236 -19.99 -10.41 -24.67
N ASP A 237 -19.17 -11.30 -24.14
CA ASP A 237 -18.00 -11.84 -24.87
C ASP A 237 -18.49 -12.92 -25.84
N HIS A 238 -18.53 -12.62 -27.13
CA HIS A 238 -18.94 -13.53 -28.19
C HIS A 238 -17.98 -14.71 -28.42
N VAL A 239 -16.71 -14.55 -28.03
CA VAL A 239 -15.68 -15.59 -28.13
C VAL A 239 -15.79 -16.54 -26.95
N GLU A 240 -16.11 -16.03 -25.77
CA GLU A 240 -16.03 -16.79 -24.50
C GLU A 240 -17.36 -17.08 -23.85
N LYS A 241 -18.45 -16.64 -24.48
CA LYS A 241 -19.82 -16.87 -24.02
C LYS A 241 -20.05 -16.45 -22.57
N ARG A 242 -19.41 -15.35 -22.15
CA ARG A 242 -19.58 -14.75 -20.81
C ARG A 242 -20.19 -13.37 -20.88
N THR A 243 -20.80 -12.93 -19.79
CA THR A 243 -21.41 -11.60 -19.67
C THR A 243 -20.86 -10.85 -18.46
N THR A 244 -20.67 -9.54 -18.57
CA THR A 244 -20.27 -8.67 -17.45
C THR A 244 -21.14 -7.41 -17.43
N TRP A 245 -21.39 -6.84 -16.26
CA TRP A 245 -22.11 -5.58 -16.11
C TRP A 245 -21.20 -4.35 -16.31
N GLU A 246 -19.88 -4.56 -16.21
CA GLU A 246 -18.88 -3.49 -16.35
C GLU A 246 -18.29 -3.43 -17.75
N ARG A 247 -18.03 -2.22 -18.27
CA ARG A 247 -17.43 -2.07 -19.60
C ARG A 247 -16.04 -2.71 -19.63
N PRO A 248 -15.79 -3.70 -20.51
CA PRO A 248 -14.47 -4.29 -20.63
C PRO A 248 -13.49 -3.22 -21.11
N GLU A 249 -12.56 -2.79 -20.25
CA GLU A 249 -11.51 -1.89 -20.68
C GLU A 249 -10.61 -2.60 -21.73
N PRO A 250 -10.08 -1.89 -22.74
CA PRO A 250 -9.04 -2.48 -23.57
C PRO A 250 -7.80 -2.78 -22.73
N LEU A 251 -7.07 -3.84 -23.06
CA LEU A 251 -5.76 -4.08 -22.46
C LEU A 251 -4.81 -2.94 -22.86
N PRO A 252 -3.79 -2.61 -22.03
CA PRO A 252 -2.77 -1.65 -22.42
C PRO A 252 -2.09 -2.06 -23.74
N PRO A 253 -1.56 -1.10 -24.52
CA PRO A 253 -0.88 -1.40 -25.77
C PRO A 253 0.21 -2.47 -25.60
N GLY A 254 0.27 -3.44 -26.51
CA GLY A 254 1.24 -4.54 -26.47
C GLY A 254 0.80 -5.78 -25.67
N TRP A 255 -0.33 -5.72 -24.95
CA TRP A 255 -0.84 -6.85 -24.17
C TRP A 255 -1.86 -7.69 -24.91
N GLU A 256 -1.75 -9.01 -24.79
CA GLU A 256 -2.65 -10.00 -25.37
C GLU A 256 -3.16 -10.92 -24.27
N ARG A 257 -4.44 -11.27 -24.29
CA ARG A 257 -5.00 -12.29 -23.39
C ARG A 257 -4.97 -13.66 -24.06
N ARG A 258 -4.39 -14.65 -23.40
CA ARG A 258 -4.31 -16.05 -23.84
C ARG A 258 -4.94 -17.00 -22.82
N VAL A 259 -5.04 -18.27 -23.22
CA VAL A 259 -5.55 -19.37 -22.43
C VAL A 259 -4.53 -20.49 -22.47
N ASP A 260 -4.19 -21.07 -21.31
CA ASP A 260 -3.25 -22.18 -21.25
C ASP A 260 -3.91 -23.54 -21.59
N GLN A 261 -3.13 -24.61 -21.54
CA GLN A 261 -3.62 -25.98 -21.84
C GLN A 261 -4.70 -26.47 -20.87
N MET A 262 -4.81 -25.86 -19.69
CA MET A 262 -5.79 -26.20 -18.65
C MET A 262 -7.03 -25.29 -18.71
N GLY A 263 -7.15 -24.43 -19.74
CA GLY A 263 -8.27 -23.51 -19.89
C GLY A 263 -8.16 -22.24 -19.04
N ARG A 264 -7.00 -21.97 -18.44
CA ARG A 264 -6.80 -20.86 -17.50
C ARG A 264 -6.40 -19.55 -18.20
N VAL A 265 -6.93 -18.49 -17.63
CA VAL A 265 -6.65 -17.06 -17.77
C VAL A 265 -5.20 -16.57 -17.76
N TYR A 266 -4.50 -16.22 -18.85
CA TYR A 266 -3.24 -15.45 -18.70
C TYR A 266 -3.07 -14.34 -19.73
N PHE A 267 -2.15 -13.41 -19.46
CA PHE A 267 -1.87 -12.25 -20.29
C PHE A 267 -0.40 -12.23 -20.70
N VAL A 268 -0.14 -11.84 -21.95
CA VAL A 268 1.18 -11.78 -22.59
C VAL A 268 1.48 -10.35 -22.97
N ASP A 269 2.57 -9.82 -22.48
CA ASP A 269 3.14 -8.55 -22.92
C ASP A 269 4.12 -8.80 -24.07
N HIS A 270 3.79 -8.35 -25.28
CA HIS A 270 4.63 -8.47 -26.46
C HIS A 270 5.81 -7.49 -26.49
N ILE A 271 5.75 -6.42 -25.70
CA ILE A 271 6.80 -5.40 -25.60
C ILE A 271 7.90 -5.92 -24.69
N THR A 272 7.54 -6.29 -23.45
CA THR A 272 8.51 -6.76 -22.45
C THR A 272 8.80 -8.26 -22.54
N ARG A 273 8.07 -8.98 -23.41
CA ARG A 273 8.14 -10.44 -23.58
C ARG A 273 7.88 -11.19 -22.27
N THR A 274 6.94 -10.69 -21.47
CA THR A 274 6.57 -11.28 -20.18
C THR A 274 5.13 -11.77 -20.18
N THR A 275 4.79 -12.54 -19.16
CA THR A 275 3.43 -13.06 -18.95
C THR A 275 3.01 -12.85 -17.51
N THR A 276 1.73 -12.60 -17.28
CA THR A 276 1.13 -12.56 -15.94
C THR A 276 -0.27 -13.15 -15.92
N TRP A 277 -0.69 -13.60 -14.75
CA TRP A 277 -2.04 -14.08 -14.47
C TRP A 277 -3.02 -12.93 -14.24
N GLN A 278 -2.54 -11.78 -13.78
CA GLN A 278 -3.38 -10.61 -13.54
C GLN A 278 -3.63 -9.83 -14.82
N ARG A 279 -4.88 -9.37 -15.00
CA ARG A 279 -5.22 -8.50 -16.11
C ARG A 279 -4.44 -7.18 -15.98
N PRO A 280 -3.61 -6.82 -16.97
CA PRO A 280 -2.79 -5.61 -16.90
C PRO A 280 -3.68 -4.37 -16.89
N THR A 281 -3.43 -3.49 -15.91
CA THR A 281 -3.97 -2.13 -15.85
C THR A 281 -2.82 -1.13 -16.07
N MET A 282 -3.15 0.15 -16.28
CA MET A 282 -2.12 1.19 -16.36
C MET A 282 -1.25 1.28 -15.09
N GLU A 283 -1.81 0.91 -13.94
CA GLU A 283 -1.12 0.87 -12.65
C GLU A 283 -0.16 -0.32 -12.56
N THR A 284 -0.61 -1.53 -12.94
CA THR A 284 0.28 -2.70 -12.91
C THR A 284 1.45 -2.57 -13.90
N VAL A 285 1.22 -1.92 -15.06
CA VAL A 285 2.29 -1.61 -16.03
C VAL A 285 3.30 -0.65 -15.41
N ARG A 286 2.85 0.43 -14.75
CA ARG A 286 3.74 1.36 -14.04
C ARG A 286 4.55 0.67 -12.94
N ASN A 287 3.91 -0.17 -12.13
CA ASN A 287 4.59 -0.90 -11.06
C ASN A 287 5.67 -1.82 -11.62
N TYR A 288 5.41 -2.45 -12.76
CA TYR A 288 6.40 -3.28 -13.44
C TYR A 288 7.57 -2.47 -14.01
N GLU A 289 7.31 -1.33 -14.64
CA GLU A 289 8.35 -0.42 -15.14
C GLU A 289 9.26 0.07 -14.00
N GLN A 290 8.66 0.44 -12.86
CA GLN A 290 9.41 0.84 -11.67
C GLN A 290 10.28 -0.31 -11.13
N TRP A 291 9.73 -1.51 -11.04
CA TRP A 291 10.48 -2.69 -10.62
C TRP A 291 11.64 -3.00 -11.59
N GLN A 292 11.43 -2.86 -12.90
CA GLN A 292 12.48 -3.01 -13.91
C GLN A 292 13.59 -1.97 -13.75
N HIS A 293 13.23 -0.71 -13.49
CA HIS A 293 14.20 0.34 -13.20
C HIS A 293 15.03 0.02 -11.95
N GLN A 294 14.38 -0.42 -10.86
CA GLN A 294 15.09 -0.86 -9.65
C GLN A 294 16.02 -2.04 -9.94
N ARG A 295 15.53 -3.05 -10.68
CA ARG A 295 16.31 -4.23 -11.10
C ARG A 295 17.57 -3.84 -11.87
N SER A 296 17.48 -2.85 -12.77
CA SER A 296 18.64 -2.39 -13.56
C SER A 296 19.73 -1.73 -12.71
N GLN A 297 19.37 -1.18 -11.55
CA GLN A 297 20.30 -0.50 -10.63
C GLN A 297 20.95 -1.46 -9.63
N LEU A 298 20.51 -2.72 -9.54
CA LEU A 298 20.98 -3.69 -8.53
C LEU A 298 22.49 -3.96 -8.61
N GLN A 299 23.07 -3.95 -9.82
CA GLN A 299 24.51 -4.15 -9.97
C GLN A 299 25.33 -3.03 -9.28
N GLY A 300 24.83 -1.79 -9.32
CA GLY A 300 25.45 -0.66 -8.60
C GLY A 300 25.18 -0.68 -7.09
N ALA A 301 23.99 -1.13 -6.69
CA ALA A 301 23.59 -1.25 -5.29
C ALA A 301 24.30 -2.39 -4.54
N MET A 302 24.79 -3.41 -5.26
CA MET A 302 25.44 -4.59 -4.68
C MET A 302 26.68 -4.23 -3.85
N GLN A 303 27.45 -3.21 -4.24
CA GLN A 303 28.61 -2.78 -3.48
C GLN A 303 28.23 -2.25 -2.10
N GLN A 304 27.19 -1.42 -2.01
CA GLN A 304 26.66 -0.91 -0.75
C GLN A 304 26.02 -2.04 0.07
N PHE A 305 25.28 -2.94 -0.58
CA PHE A 305 24.69 -4.10 0.07
C PHE A 305 25.75 -5.02 0.71
N ASN A 306 26.90 -5.21 0.06
CA ASN A 306 28.01 -6.00 0.58
C ASN A 306 28.69 -5.37 1.81
N GLN A 307 28.51 -4.08 2.06
CA GLN A 307 29.00 -3.40 3.26
C GLN A 307 28.09 -3.64 4.46
N ARG A 308 26.90 -4.23 4.27
CA ARG A 308 26.03 -4.59 5.38
C ARG A 308 26.69 -5.65 6.24
N PHE A 309 26.48 -5.54 7.54
CA PHE A 309 27.07 -6.45 8.52
C PHE A 309 26.09 -6.79 9.64
N ILE A 310 26.41 -7.82 10.39
CA ILE A 310 25.80 -8.11 11.69
C ILE A 310 26.95 -8.54 12.60
N PHE A 311 26.76 -8.54 13.92
CA PHE A 311 27.81 -8.87 14.87
C PHE A 311 28.61 -10.10 14.42
N GLY A 312 29.91 -9.88 14.18
CA GLY A 312 30.78 -10.87 13.56
C GLY A 312 30.87 -12.15 14.39
N GLY A 313 30.81 -13.30 13.72
CA GLY A 313 31.03 -14.63 14.29
C GLY A 313 32.49 -14.89 14.67
N LEU A 314 33.18 -13.91 15.26
CA LEU A 314 34.60 -13.97 15.59
C LEU A 314 34.94 -14.91 16.76
N VAL A 315 33.96 -15.43 17.49
CA VAL A 315 34.23 -16.31 18.64
C VAL A 315 34.29 -17.79 18.23
N SER A 316 33.61 -18.22 17.15
CA SER A 316 33.54 -19.65 16.80
C SER A 316 34.66 -20.10 15.85
N ALA A 317 35.02 -19.30 14.84
CA ALA A 317 36.06 -19.66 13.88
C ALA A 317 37.48 -19.65 14.50
N CYS A 318 37.77 -18.69 15.39
CA CYS A 318 39.04 -18.67 16.10
C CYS A 318 39.16 -19.83 17.09
N LEU A 319 38.06 -20.26 17.74
CA LEU A 319 38.11 -21.38 18.69
C LEU A 319 38.25 -22.73 17.98
N HIS A 320 37.58 -22.95 16.84
CA HIS A 320 37.71 -24.18 16.07
C HIS A 320 39.09 -24.29 15.38
N ILE A 321 39.66 -23.17 14.92
CA ILE A 321 41.02 -23.13 14.37
C ILE A 321 42.06 -23.30 15.50
N LEU A 322 41.89 -22.66 16.67
CA LEU A 322 42.77 -22.91 17.83
C LEU A 322 42.70 -24.36 18.33
N LEU A 323 41.53 -24.99 18.34
CA LEU A 323 41.34 -26.37 18.83
C LEU A 323 41.88 -27.44 17.87
N LEU A 324 41.93 -27.16 16.56
CA LEU A 324 42.43 -28.10 15.55
C LEU A 324 43.91 -27.89 15.18
N SER A 325 44.47 -26.68 15.35
CA SER A 325 45.82 -26.35 14.85
C SER A 325 46.93 -26.33 15.90
N LEU A 326 46.63 -26.51 17.19
CA LEU A 326 47.62 -26.30 18.24
C LEU A 326 47.56 -27.40 19.30
N GLN A 327 48.48 -28.35 19.20
CA GLN A 327 48.95 -29.15 20.34
C GLN A 327 49.65 -28.21 21.35
N ILE A 328 48.89 -27.31 22.00
CA ILE A 328 49.40 -26.36 22.99
C ILE A 328 49.18 -26.91 24.40
N THR A 329 50.28 -27.06 25.11
CA THR A 329 50.38 -27.50 26.52
C THR A 329 50.25 -26.36 27.53
N CYS A 330 49.84 -25.15 27.10
CA CYS A 330 49.69 -23.99 28.00
C CYS A 330 48.54 -23.07 27.57
N ILE A 331 47.46 -23.10 28.34
CA ILE A 331 46.30 -22.20 28.24
C ILE A 331 46.38 -21.23 29.43
N SER A 332 46.09 -19.93 29.25
CA SER A 332 46.00 -19.00 30.38
C SER A 332 44.78 -19.31 31.23
N GLU A 333 44.81 -19.01 32.53
CA GLU A 333 43.70 -19.27 33.45
C GLU A 333 42.38 -18.62 33.00
N GLU A 334 42.47 -17.44 32.36
CA GLU A 334 41.33 -16.73 31.75
C GLU A 334 40.71 -17.48 30.56
N THR A 335 41.53 -18.11 29.71
CA THR A 335 41.04 -18.90 28.57
C THR A 335 40.50 -20.26 29.01
N LEU A 336 41.05 -20.83 30.08
CA LEU A 336 40.52 -22.05 30.69
C LEU A 336 39.15 -21.80 31.34
N ASN A 337 38.99 -20.68 32.06
CA ASN A 337 37.72 -20.27 32.68
C ASN A 337 36.63 -19.99 31.63
N ALA A 338 36.97 -19.33 30.53
CA ALA A 338 36.03 -19.11 29.42
C ALA A 338 35.58 -20.43 28.76
N LEU A 339 36.50 -21.39 28.60
CA LEU A 339 36.19 -22.72 28.06
C LEU A 339 35.36 -23.55 29.05
N TYR A 340 35.64 -23.44 30.35
CA TYR A 340 34.88 -24.10 31.41
C TYR A 340 33.46 -23.55 31.49
N LEU A 341 33.28 -22.22 31.46
CA LEU A 341 31.97 -21.57 31.39
C LEU A 341 31.18 -21.98 30.15
N TYR A 342 31.84 -22.08 29.00
CA TYR A 342 31.21 -22.52 27.75
C TYR A 342 30.81 -24.01 27.79
N MET A 343 31.63 -24.87 28.40
CA MET A 343 31.33 -26.30 28.57
C MET A 343 30.26 -26.53 29.65
N THR A 344 30.26 -25.77 30.74
CA THR A 344 29.19 -25.77 31.75
C THR A 344 27.88 -25.25 31.15
N TYR A 345 27.92 -24.22 30.31
CA TYR A 345 26.77 -23.70 29.55
C TYR A 345 26.15 -24.74 28.62
N ILE A 346 26.99 -25.48 27.87
CA ILE A 346 26.53 -26.57 27.00
C ILE A 346 25.97 -27.75 27.82
N CYS A 347 26.60 -28.13 28.94
CA CYS A 347 26.08 -29.18 29.83
C CYS A 347 24.74 -28.80 30.50
N LEU A 348 24.49 -27.52 30.79
CA LEU A 348 23.21 -27.02 31.33
C LEU A 348 22.12 -26.87 30.26
N LEU A 349 22.49 -26.55 29.01
CA LEU A 349 21.56 -26.47 27.88
C LEU A 349 21.11 -27.84 27.36
N LEU A 350 21.96 -28.87 27.47
CA LEU A 350 21.69 -30.19 26.89
C LEU A 350 20.80 -31.09 27.76
N ASN A 351 20.46 -30.71 29.00
CA ASN A 351 19.83 -31.63 29.94
C ASN A 351 18.52 -31.19 30.60
N GLU A 352 17.92 -30.05 30.22
CA GLU A 352 16.64 -29.63 30.81
C GLU A 352 15.63 -29.05 29.82
N LYS A 353 14.36 -29.10 30.24
CA LYS A 353 13.18 -28.56 29.55
C LYS A 353 13.46 -27.13 29.03
N PRO A 354 12.89 -26.75 27.87
CA PRO A 354 13.04 -25.39 27.35
C PRO A 354 12.60 -24.36 28.40
N LEU A 355 13.27 -23.21 28.44
CA LEU A 355 12.84 -22.08 29.28
C LEU A 355 11.40 -21.69 28.94
N PRO A 356 10.60 -21.22 29.91
CA PRO A 356 9.27 -20.70 29.64
C PRO A 356 9.30 -19.57 28.61
N GLU A 357 8.19 -19.35 27.92
CA GLU A 357 8.06 -18.29 26.92
C GLU A 357 8.42 -16.93 27.49
N GLY A 358 9.25 -16.17 26.77
CA GLY A 358 9.74 -14.86 27.19
C GLY A 358 10.86 -14.89 28.23
N TRP A 359 11.42 -16.06 28.60
CA TRP A 359 12.57 -16.17 29.48
C TRP A 359 13.87 -16.50 28.72
N GLU A 360 14.90 -15.68 28.94
CA GLU A 360 16.25 -15.84 28.39
C GLU A 360 17.24 -16.14 29.54
N MET A 361 18.24 -16.99 29.31
CA MET A 361 19.34 -17.23 30.26
C MET A 361 20.61 -16.54 29.75
N ARG A 362 21.27 -15.78 30.63
CA ARG A 362 22.50 -15.02 30.38
C ARG A 362 23.53 -15.29 31.48
N PHE A 363 24.73 -14.72 31.33
CA PHE A 363 25.83 -14.83 32.29
C PHE A 363 26.38 -13.46 32.65
N THR A 364 26.73 -13.26 33.91
CA THR A 364 27.52 -12.08 34.32
C THR A 364 28.94 -12.16 33.75
N VAL A 365 29.70 -11.07 33.88
CA VAL A 365 31.14 -11.04 33.51
C VAL A 365 31.92 -12.14 34.25
N ASP A 366 31.51 -12.45 35.48
CA ASP A 366 32.08 -13.50 36.33
C ASP A 366 31.54 -14.91 36.01
N GLY A 367 30.73 -15.04 34.96
CA GLY A 367 30.21 -16.33 34.51
C GLY A 367 29.05 -16.89 35.34
N ILE A 368 28.35 -16.07 36.11
CA ILE A 368 27.22 -16.51 36.93
C ILE A 368 25.94 -16.49 36.08
N PRO A 369 25.21 -17.61 35.93
CA PRO A 369 23.97 -17.63 35.17
C PRO A 369 22.89 -16.78 35.83
N TYR A 370 22.22 -15.94 35.06
CA TYR A 370 21.02 -15.21 35.46
C TYR A 370 19.96 -15.31 34.37
N PHE A 371 18.71 -15.07 34.73
CA PHE A 371 17.55 -15.24 33.89
C PHE A 371 16.88 -13.89 33.68
N VAL A 372 16.57 -13.59 32.42
CA VAL A 372 15.92 -12.38 31.97
C VAL A 372 14.48 -12.74 31.60
N ASP A 373 13.52 -12.21 32.35
CA ASP A 373 12.10 -12.27 32.01
C ASP A 373 11.76 -11.07 31.13
N HIS A 374 11.61 -11.31 29.82
CA HIS A 374 11.22 -10.28 28.85
C HIS A 374 9.75 -9.86 28.99
N ASN A 375 8.89 -10.71 29.56
CA ASN A 375 7.48 -10.38 29.75
C ASN A 375 7.33 -9.33 30.84
N ARG A 376 8.08 -9.48 31.93
CA ARG A 376 8.08 -8.55 33.08
C ARG A 376 9.19 -7.51 33.02
N ARG A 377 10.13 -7.67 32.07
CA ARG A 377 11.34 -6.83 31.90
C ARG A 377 12.18 -6.78 33.18
N THR A 378 12.31 -7.93 33.80
CA THR A 378 13.07 -8.11 35.04
C THR A 378 14.17 -9.14 34.83
N THR A 379 15.19 -9.09 35.66
CA THR A 379 16.20 -10.14 35.74
C THR A 379 16.19 -10.78 37.10
N THR A 380 16.53 -12.05 37.19
CA THR A 380 16.62 -12.80 38.44
C THR A 380 17.72 -13.84 38.34
N TYR A 381 18.35 -14.23 39.45
CA TYR A 381 19.24 -15.38 39.48
C TYR A 381 18.49 -16.71 39.64
N ILE A 382 17.17 -16.66 39.82
CA ILE A 382 16.31 -17.83 40.01
C ILE A 382 15.92 -18.40 38.65
N ASP A 383 16.26 -19.68 38.43
CA ASP A 383 15.85 -20.40 37.22
C ASP A 383 14.32 -20.59 37.23
N PRO A 384 13.59 -20.08 36.23
CA PRO A 384 12.13 -20.18 36.19
C PRO A 384 11.62 -21.61 36.01
N ARG A 385 12.48 -22.56 35.62
CA ARG A 385 12.11 -23.97 35.43
C ARG A 385 12.21 -24.77 36.71
N THR A 386 13.20 -24.46 37.53
CA THR A 386 13.57 -25.29 38.70
C THR A 386 13.37 -24.57 40.04
N GLY A 387 13.21 -23.24 40.02
CA GLY A 387 13.15 -22.41 41.22
C GLY A 387 14.48 -22.28 41.95
N LYS A 388 15.58 -22.82 41.41
CA LYS A 388 16.91 -22.77 42.02
C LYS A 388 17.61 -21.45 41.68
N SER A 389 18.21 -20.82 42.68
CA SER A 389 19.03 -19.63 42.45
C SER A 389 20.45 -20.00 42.07
N SER A 390 20.97 -19.38 41.02
CA SER A 390 22.38 -19.44 40.63
C SER A 390 23.29 -18.67 41.59
N LEU A 391 22.72 -17.71 42.34
CA LEU A 391 23.44 -16.87 43.30
C LEU A 391 22.50 -16.37 44.39
N GLU A 392 22.89 -16.48 45.66
CA GLU A 392 22.16 -15.88 46.78
C GLU A 392 22.64 -14.43 46.99
N ASN A 393 21.70 -13.47 47.02
CA ASN A 393 21.97 -12.04 47.23
C ASN A 393 22.95 -11.37 46.23
N GLY A 394 22.86 -11.74 44.94
CA GLY A 394 23.60 -11.08 43.87
C GLY A 394 23.18 -9.63 43.60
N PRO A 395 24.03 -8.80 42.98
CA PRO A 395 23.68 -7.44 42.59
C PRO A 395 22.47 -7.45 41.63
N GLN A 396 21.58 -6.47 41.77
CA GLN A 396 20.43 -6.35 40.87
C GLN A 396 20.92 -6.01 39.46
N ILE A 397 20.79 -6.96 38.53
CA ILE A 397 21.11 -6.73 37.13
C ILE A 397 19.98 -5.89 36.52
N THR A 398 20.35 -4.87 35.75
CA THR A 398 19.36 -4.06 35.03
C THR A 398 18.96 -4.81 33.76
N TYR A 399 17.66 -4.85 33.45
CA TYR A 399 17.19 -5.39 32.19
C TYR A 399 17.77 -4.59 31.01
N VAL A 400 18.44 -5.28 30.08
CA VAL A 400 18.96 -4.69 28.85
C VAL A 400 18.55 -5.54 27.66
N ARG A 401 18.00 -4.88 26.62
CA ARG A 401 17.77 -5.49 25.30
C ARG A 401 19.12 -5.65 24.58
N ASP A 402 19.80 -6.75 24.87
CA ASP A 402 21.07 -7.10 24.25
C ASP A 402 20.83 -7.85 22.93
N PHE A 403 20.64 -7.10 21.85
CA PHE A 403 20.44 -7.66 20.52
C PHE A 403 21.64 -8.52 20.10
N LYS A 404 22.86 -8.15 20.50
CA LYS A 404 24.08 -8.91 20.20
C LYS A 404 24.05 -10.29 20.84
N ALA A 405 23.70 -10.39 22.12
CA ALA A 405 23.57 -11.67 22.82
C ALA A 405 22.51 -12.56 22.16
N LYS A 406 21.34 -12.01 21.84
CA LYS A 406 20.27 -12.75 21.14
C LYS A 406 20.74 -13.29 19.78
N VAL A 407 21.45 -12.47 19.00
CA VAL A 407 22.02 -12.89 17.71
C VAL A 407 23.04 -14.02 17.91
N GLN A 408 23.93 -13.91 18.90
CA GLN A 408 24.91 -14.97 19.20
C GLN A 408 24.24 -16.27 19.60
N TYR A 409 23.22 -16.22 20.45
CA TYR A 409 22.41 -17.37 20.84
C TYR A 409 21.72 -18.04 19.64
N PHE A 410 21.08 -17.24 18.79
CA PHE A 410 20.47 -17.72 17.55
C PHE A 410 21.48 -18.39 16.62
N ARG A 411 22.66 -17.78 16.45
CA ARG A 411 23.75 -18.32 15.61
C ARG A 411 24.28 -19.64 16.16
N PHE A 412 24.39 -19.78 17.47
CA PHE A 412 24.77 -21.03 18.12
C PHE A 412 23.81 -22.17 17.72
N TRP A 413 22.49 -21.95 17.84
CA TRP A 413 21.52 -22.97 17.44
C TRP A 413 21.52 -23.30 15.95
N CYS A 414 21.72 -22.30 15.08
CA CYS A 414 21.88 -22.56 13.65
C CYS A 414 23.11 -23.45 13.37
N GLN A 415 24.22 -23.24 14.09
CA GLN A 415 25.41 -24.08 13.99
C GLN A 415 25.15 -25.52 14.48
N GLN A 416 24.44 -25.69 15.59
CA GLN A 416 24.07 -27.01 16.10
C GLN A 416 23.14 -27.79 15.16
N LEU A 417 22.24 -27.08 14.48
CA LEU A 417 21.30 -27.66 13.51
C LEU A 417 21.89 -27.82 12.10
N SER A 418 23.12 -27.34 11.87
CA SER A 418 23.78 -27.42 10.58
C SER A 418 24.12 -28.87 10.25
N LEU A 419 23.75 -29.31 9.06
CA LEU A 419 24.11 -30.63 8.56
C LEU A 419 25.47 -30.60 7.85
N PRO A 420 26.24 -31.70 7.89
CA PRO A 420 27.51 -31.80 7.17
C PRO A 420 27.31 -31.78 5.65
N GLN A 421 28.40 -31.69 4.88
CA GLN A 421 28.38 -31.60 3.42
C GLN A 421 27.76 -30.30 2.89
N HIS A 422 27.49 -30.25 1.58
CA HIS A 422 26.97 -29.08 0.88
C HIS A 422 25.88 -29.48 -0.10
N ILE A 423 24.97 -28.55 -0.40
CA ILE A 423 24.03 -28.65 -1.53
C ILE A 423 24.44 -27.68 -2.62
N LYS A 424 24.26 -28.10 -3.87
CA LYS A 424 24.54 -27.28 -5.06
C LYS A 424 23.24 -26.73 -5.62
N ILE A 425 23.19 -25.42 -5.81
CA ILE A 425 22.06 -24.71 -6.43
C ILE A 425 22.60 -24.04 -7.69
N THR A 426 22.19 -24.53 -8.85
CA THR A 426 22.68 -24.08 -10.17
C THR A 426 21.64 -23.22 -10.85
N VAL A 427 21.89 -21.92 -10.96
CA VAL A 427 20.86 -20.95 -11.38
C VAL A 427 21.40 -20.02 -12.47
N SER A 428 20.60 -19.74 -13.48
CA SER A 428 20.94 -18.75 -14.51
C SER A 428 20.48 -17.37 -14.09
N ARG A 429 21.27 -16.33 -14.38
CA ARG A 429 20.90 -14.93 -14.08
C ARG A 429 19.61 -14.48 -14.77
N LYS A 430 19.27 -15.10 -15.91
CA LYS A 430 18.06 -14.77 -16.69
C LYS A 430 16.79 -15.38 -16.09
N THR A 431 16.91 -16.56 -15.50
CA THR A 431 15.80 -17.38 -14.97
C THR A 431 15.94 -17.60 -13.46
N LEU A 432 16.59 -16.66 -12.77
CA LEU A 432 17.03 -16.77 -11.39
C LEU A 432 15.92 -17.25 -10.44
N PHE A 433 14.72 -16.67 -10.55
CA PHE A 433 13.59 -17.01 -9.70
C PHE A 433 13.11 -18.44 -9.93
N GLU A 434 12.85 -18.82 -11.18
CA GLU A 434 12.31 -20.14 -11.52
C GLU A 434 13.31 -21.25 -11.23
N ASP A 435 14.58 -21.07 -11.59
CA ASP A 435 15.64 -22.05 -11.31
C ASP A 435 15.82 -22.26 -9.79
N SER A 436 15.74 -21.17 -9.01
CA SER A 436 15.82 -21.22 -7.55
C SER A 436 14.59 -21.90 -6.95
N PHE A 437 13.39 -21.56 -7.44
CA PHE A 437 12.12 -22.13 -7.03
C PHE A 437 12.11 -23.65 -7.21
N GLN A 438 12.40 -24.13 -8.43
CA GLN A 438 12.41 -25.55 -8.75
C GLN A 438 13.37 -26.33 -7.86
N GLN A 439 14.60 -25.84 -7.69
CA GLN A 439 15.61 -26.53 -6.89
C GLN A 439 15.28 -26.52 -5.39
N ILE A 440 14.95 -25.37 -4.81
CA ILE A 440 14.66 -25.26 -3.37
C ILE A 440 13.43 -26.07 -2.97
N MET A 441 12.42 -26.13 -3.84
CA MET A 441 11.23 -26.95 -3.60
C MET A 441 11.49 -28.44 -3.80
N SER A 442 12.46 -28.83 -4.65
CA SER A 442 12.86 -30.23 -4.84
C SER A 442 13.67 -30.82 -3.69
N PHE A 443 14.43 -29.98 -2.96
CA PHE A 443 15.21 -30.44 -1.82
C PHE A 443 14.33 -30.76 -0.61
N ASN A 444 14.77 -31.75 0.18
CA ASN A 444 14.25 -31.92 1.53
C ASN A 444 14.61 -30.67 2.36
N ALA A 445 13.66 -30.17 3.15
CA ALA A 445 13.86 -28.96 3.94
C ALA A 445 15.06 -29.04 4.90
N GLN A 446 15.38 -30.22 5.42
CA GLN A 446 16.55 -30.39 6.30
C GLN A 446 17.86 -30.22 5.53
N ASP A 447 17.93 -30.61 4.25
CA ASP A 447 19.14 -30.46 3.44
C ASP A 447 19.46 -29.00 3.13
N LEU A 448 18.47 -28.10 3.20
CA LEU A 448 18.66 -26.65 3.08
C LEU A 448 19.46 -26.06 4.26
N ARG A 449 19.70 -26.83 5.33
CA ARG A 449 20.59 -26.48 6.46
C ARG A 449 22.06 -26.85 6.22
N ARG A 450 22.37 -27.55 5.12
CA ARG A 450 23.76 -27.82 4.71
C ARG A 450 24.38 -26.56 4.13
N ARG A 451 25.72 -26.55 4.01
CA ARG A 451 26.42 -25.45 3.34
C ARG A 451 25.90 -25.25 1.92
N LEU A 452 25.54 -24.02 1.57
CA LEU A 452 25.05 -23.68 0.22
C LEU A 452 26.21 -23.41 -0.72
N TRP A 453 26.21 -24.07 -1.88
CA TRP A 453 27.08 -23.76 -3.02
C TRP A 453 26.23 -23.26 -4.17
N ILE A 454 26.36 -21.97 -4.47
CA ILE A 454 25.61 -21.34 -5.56
C ILE A 454 26.49 -21.29 -6.81
N ILE A 455 25.94 -21.75 -7.93
CA ILE A 455 26.63 -21.83 -9.22
C ILE A 455 25.84 -21.03 -10.24
N PHE A 456 26.46 -19.99 -10.80
CA PHE A 456 26.00 -19.31 -12.00
C PHE A 456 26.70 -19.94 -13.22
N PRO A 457 26.00 -20.70 -14.08
CA PRO A 457 26.62 -21.36 -15.23
C PRO A 457 27.35 -20.37 -16.15
N GLY A 458 28.59 -20.69 -16.50
CA GLY A 458 29.43 -19.85 -17.35
C GLY A 458 30.23 -18.77 -16.61
N GLU A 459 30.12 -18.70 -15.28
CA GLU A 459 30.88 -17.76 -14.45
C GLU A 459 31.84 -18.53 -13.53
N GLU A 460 33.12 -18.15 -13.53
CA GLU A 460 34.10 -18.69 -12.60
C GLU A 460 33.95 -18.00 -11.23
N GLY A 461 33.26 -18.65 -10.31
CA GLY A 461 33.12 -18.21 -8.93
C GLY A 461 33.66 -19.24 -7.95
N LEU A 462 34.77 -18.92 -7.27
CA LEU A 462 35.19 -19.68 -6.09
C LEU A 462 34.28 -19.30 -4.92
N ASP A 463 33.36 -20.19 -4.52
CA ASP A 463 32.30 -19.88 -3.55
C ASP A 463 32.80 -19.83 -2.09
N TYR A 464 33.59 -18.80 -1.79
CA TYR A 464 33.91 -18.36 -0.43
C TYR A 464 32.74 -17.58 0.22
N GLY A 465 31.52 -17.72 -0.30
CA GLY A 465 30.30 -17.09 0.24
C GLY A 465 29.97 -15.72 -0.33
N GLY A 466 30.72 -15.22 -1.32
CA GLY A 466 30.38 -14.02 -2.11
C GLY A 466 29.25 -14.29 -3.10
N VAL A 467 29.33 -15.38 -3.85
CA VAL A 467 28.31 -15.79 -4.82
C VAL A 467 26.97 -16.07 -4.12
N ALA A 468 27.00 -16.74 -2.97
CA ALA A 468 25.81 -16.92 -2.15
C ALA A 468 25.18 -15.60 -1.70
N ARG A 469 25.98 -14.60 -1.28
CA ARG A 469 25.46 -13.28 -0.89
C ARG A 469 24.75 -12.58 -2.06
N GLU A 470 25.36 -12.64 -3.24
CA GLU A 470 24.77 -12.11 -4.47
C GLU A 470 23.44 -12.79 -4.80
N TRP A 471 23.40 -14.12 -4.70
CA TRP A 471 22.17 -14.86 -4.98
C TRP A 471 21.03 -14.49 -4.03
N PHE A 472 21.27 -14.38 -2.72
CA PHE A 472 20.26 -13.91 -1.76
C PHE A 472 19.79 -12.49 -2.09
N PHE A 473 20.71 -11.58 -2.43
CA PHE A 473 20.39 -10.21 -2.81
C PHE A 473 19.51 -10.13 -4.06
N LEU A 474 19.93 -10.81 -5.14
CA LEU A 474 19.19 -10.78 -6.41
C LEU A 474 17.83 -11.47 -6.27
N LEU A 475 17.78 -12.66 -5.67
CA LEU A 475 16.53 -13.39 -5.48
C LEU A 475 15.54 -12.63 -4.59
N SER A 476 16.04 -11.89 -3.59
CA SER A 476 15.20 -11.03 -2.74
C SER A 476 14.48 -9.90 -3.50
N HIS A 477 15.00 -9.49 -4.66
CA HIS A 477 14.31 -8.55 -5.54
C HIS A 477 13.38 -9.25 -6.54
N GLU A 478 13.75 -10.45 -7.01
CA GLU A 478 12.91 -11.24 -7.92
C GLU A 478 11.57 -11.66 -7.30
N VAL A 479 11.55 -11.97 -5.99
CA VAL A 479 10.32 -12.34 -5.28
C VAL A 479 9.27 -11.21 -5.26
N LEU A 480 9.70 -9.97 -5.50
CA LEU A 480 8.84 -8.78 -5.54
C LEU A 480 8.35 -8.43 -6.94
N ASN A 481 8.67 -9.25 -7.95
CA ASN A 481 8.21 -9.00 -9.32
C ASN A 481 6.67 -8.98 -9.38
N PRO A 482 6.05 -7.84 -9.78
CA PRO A 482 4.59 -7.71 -9.85
C PRO A 482 3.90 -8.76 -10.72
N MET A 483 4.62 -9.35 -11.68
CA MET A 483 4.07 -10.35 -12.60
C MET A 483 3.66 -11.66 -11.92
N TYR A 484 4.28 -12.00 -10.79
CA TYR A 484 3.88 -13.16 -9.98
C TYR A 484 2.64 -12.91 -9.12
N CYS A 485 2.23 -11.65 -8.98
CA CYS A 485 1.05 -11.22 -8.23
C CYS A 485 1.08 -11.58 -6.74
N LEU A 486 2.26 -11.81 -6.15
CA LEU A 486 2.40 -12.26 -4.76
C LEU A 486 2.31 -11.12 -3.75
N PHE A 487 2.94 -9.98 -4.06
CA PHE A 487 2.97 -8.82 -3.19
C PHE A 487 2.36 -7.61 -3.89
N GLU A 488 1.85 -6.68 -3.08
CA GLU A 488 1.42 -5.37 -3.52
C GLU A 488 2.00 -4.30 -2.58
N TYR A 489 2.06 -3.07 -3.08
CA TYR A 489 2.40 -1.92 -2.25
C TYR A 489 1.14 -1.41 -1.56
N ALA A 490 1.21 -1.17 -0.25
CA ALA A 490 0.07 -0.72 0.54
C ALA A 490 -0.35 0.75 0.24
N GLY A 491 0.48 1.51 -0.49
CA GLY A 491 0.24 2.90 -0.89
C GLY A 491 0.61 3.18 -2.35
N LYS A 492 0.55 4.46 -2.75
CA LYS A 492 0.79 4.91 -4.15
C LYS A 492 2.26 4.82 -4.60
N ASP A 493 3.18 4.55 -3.68
CA ASP A 493 4.62 4.48 -3.90
C ASP A 493 5.22 3.19 -3.29
N ASN A 494 6.46 2.84 -3.67
CA ASN A 494 7.16 1.59 -3.32
C ASN A 494 7.58 1.45 -1.84
N TYR A 495 6.79 1.99 -0.91
CA TYR A 495 7.17 2.20 0.48
C TYR A 495 6.98 0.97 1.38
N CYS A 496 5.83 0.31 1.30
CA CYS A 496 5.44 -0.74 2.24
C CYS A 496 4.88 -1.95 1.48
N LEU A 497 5.61 -3.07 1.50
CA LEU A 497 5.18 -4.31 0.85
C LEU A 497 4.29 -5.14 1.78
N GLN A 498 3.17 -5.60 1.23
CA GLN A 498 2.27 -6.55 1.86
C GLN A 498 1.92 -7.69 0.91
N ILE A 499 1.47 -8.82 1.47
CA ILE A 499 0.92 -9.92 0.68
C ILE A 499 -0.29 -9.38 -0.09
N ASN A 500 -0.35 -9.65 -1.40
CA ASN A 500 -1.49 -9.31 -2.23
C ASN A 500 -2.67 -10.25 -1.90
N PRO A 501 -3.80 -9.73 -1.38
CA PRO A 501 -4.99 -10.56 -1.11
C PRO A 501 -5.57 -11.21 -2.38
N ALA A 502 -5.31 -10.62 -3.55
CA ALA A 502 -5.69 -11.15 -4.85
C ALA A 502 -4.64 -12.11 -5.46
N SER A 503 -3.63 -12.55 -4.69
CA SER A 503 -2.60 -13.48 -5.18
C SER A 503 -3.13 -14.81 -5.68
N TYR A 504 -4.35 -15.22 -5.26
CA TYR A 504 -5.04 -16.42 -5.78
C TYR A 504 -5.25 -16.38 -7.30
N ILE A 505 -5.12 -15.21 -7.94
CA ILE A 505 -5.11 -15.09 -9.40
C ILE A 505 -3.98 -15.90 -10.03
N ASN A 506 -2.86 -16.05 -9.31
CA ASN A 506 -1.79 -16.97 -9.65
C ASN A 506 -2.10 -18.34 -9.02
N PRO A 507 -2.37 -19.39 -9.82
CA PRO A 507 -2.78 -20.69 -9.31
C PRO A 507 -1.71 -21.39 -8.46
N ASP A 508 -0.45 -21.01 -8.61
CA ASP A 508 0.68 -21.56 -7.85
C ASP A 508 1.12 -20.64 -6.69
N HIS A 509 0.35 -19.60 -6.36
CA HIS A 509 0.72 -18.61 -5.33
C HIS A 509 1.09 -19.23 -3.98
N LEU A 510 0.35 -20.24 -3.48
CA LEU A 510 0.68 -20.91 -2.22
C LEU A 510 2.04 -21.64 -2.28
N LYS A 511 2.38 -22.25 -3.42
CA LYS A 511 3.70 -22.89 -3.61
C LYS A 511 4.80 -21.84 -3.60
N TYR A 512 4.57 -20.69 -4.22
CA TYR A 512 5.51 -19.57 -4.19
C TYR A 512 5.66 -19.00 -2.78
N PHE A 513 4.59 -18.86 -1.99
CA PHE A 513 4.70 -18.44 -0.59
C PHE A 513 5.47 -19.43 0.26
N LYS A 514 5.24 -20.74 0.07
CA LYS A 514 6.03 -21.80 0.73
C LYS A 514 7.52 -21.72 0.36
N PHE A 515 7.82 -21.51 -0.91
CA PHE A 515 9.18 -21.26 -1.38
C PHE A 515 9.81 -20.03 -0.72
N ILE A 516 9.09 -18.90 -0.68
CA ILE A 516 9.56 -17.66 -0.04
C ILE A 516 9.79 -17.89 1.46
N GLY A 517 8.94 -18.67 2.13
CA GLY A 517 9.14 -19.11 3.51
C GLY A 517 10.47 -19.84 3.71
N ARG A 518 10.74 -20.85 2.88
CA ARG A 518 12.03 -21.58 2.88
C ARG A 518 13.21 -20.63 2.62
N PHE A 519 13.09 -19.74 1.63
CA PHE A 519 14.12 -18.78 1.25
C PHE A 519 14.48 -17.81 2.39
N ILE A 520 13.49 -17.22 3.06
CA ILE A 520 13.74 -16.31 4.19
C ILE A 520 14.35 -17.09 5.38
N ALA A 521 13.84 -18.29 5.66
CA ALA A 521 14.43 -19.14 6.70
C ALA A 521 15.89 -19.51 6.39
N MET A 522 16.23 -19.80 5.13
CA MET A 522 17.61 -20.02 4.70
C MET A 522 18.48 -18.77 4.89
N ALA A 523 17.97 -17.57 4.59
CA ALA A 523 18.69 -16.32 4.77
C ALA A 523 19.09 -16.13 6.26
N LEU A 524 18.13 -16.32 7.17
CA LEU A 524 18.37 -16.28 8.61
C LEU A 524 19.38 -17.34 9.05
N PHE A 525 19.14 -18.60 8.67
CA PHE A 525 19.95 -19.75 9.08
C PHE A 525 21.42 -19.59 8.67
N HIS A 526 21.67 -19.26 7.40
CA HIS A 526 23.03 -19.12 6.83
C HIS A 526 23.67 -17.75 7.09
N GLY A 527 22.93 -16.83 7.72
CA GLY A 527 23.40 -15.48 8.02
C GLY A 527 23.69 -14.67 6.77
N LYS A 528 22.78 -14.74 5.82
CA LYS A 528 22.80 -13.96 4.59
C LYS A 528 21.72 -12.90 4.67
N PHE A 529 22.06 -11.70 4.24
CA PHE A 529 21.09 -10.61 4.19
C PHE A 529 20.24 -10.72 2.92
N ILE A 530 19.05 -10.16 2.99
CA ILE A 530 18.14 -9.92 1.86
C ILE A 530 17.76 -8.45 1.84
N ASP A 531 17.27 -7.96 0.71
CA ASP A 531 16.88 -6.56 0.56
C ASP A 531 15.39 -6.38 0.31
N THR A 532 14.58 -7.27 0.87
CA THR A 532 13.12 -7.16 0.86
C THR A 532 12.64 -6.13 1.87
N GLY A 533 11.78 -5.21 1.42
CA GLY A 533 11.15 -4.18 2.25
C GLY A 533 9.84 -4.58 2.87
N PHE A 534 9.82 -5.69 3.62
CA PHE A 534 8.59 -6.12 4.26
C PHE A 534 8.13 -5.12 5.33
N SER A 535 6.82 -5.04 5.50
CA SER A 535 6.21 -4.21 6.53
C SER A 535 6.48 -4.77 7.95
N LEU A 536 6.51 -3.91 8.96
CA LEU A 536 6.58 -4.33 10.37
C LEU A 536 5.53 -5.38 10.76
N PRO A 537 4.27 -5.28 10.28
CA PRO A 537 3.25 -6.29 10.57
C PRO A 537 3.59 -7.67 9.99
N PHE A 538 4.28 -7.72 8.85
CA PHE A 538 4.79 -8.97 8.29
C PHE A 538 5.85 -9.61 9.20
N TYR A 539 6.79 -8.84 9.75
CA TYR A 539 7.77 -9.35 10.72
C TYR A 539 7.12 -9.79 12.03
N LYS A 540 6.11 -9.06 12.52
CA LYS A 540 5.32 -9.47 13.70
C LYS A 540 4.63 -10.81 13.48
N ARG A 541 4.06 -11.03 12.29
CA ARG A 541 3.54 -12.35 11.91
C ARG A 541 4.63 -13.40 11.98
N ILE A 542 5.82 -13.15 11.42
CA ILE A 542 6.92 -14.13 11.45
C ILE A 542 7.25 -14.57 12.88
N LEU A 543 7.12 -13.65 13.83
CA LEU A 543 7.37 -13.88 15.25
C LEU A 543 6.14 -14.40 16.02
N ASN A 544 4.99 -14.60 15.36
CA ASN A 544 3.70 -14.92 15.99
C ASN A 544 3.33 -13.92 17.10
N LYS A 545 3.65 -12.64 16.88
CA LYS A 545 3.26 -11.54 17.77
C LYS A 545 1.92 -10.96 17.33
N PRO A 546 1.07 -10.53 18.29
CA PRO A 546 -0.21 -9.91 17.97
C PRO A 546 0.01 -8.60 17.22
N LEU A 547 -0.89 -8.34 16.28
CA LEU A 547 -0.94 -7.07 15.55
C LEU A 547 -1.74 -6.04 16.38
N ALA A 548 -1.24 -4.81 16.42
CA ALA A 548 -1.82 -3.70 17.17
C ALA A 548 -2.40 -2.62 16.24
N LEU A 549 -3.24 -1.73 16.75
CA LEU A 549 -3.80 -0.62 15.96
C LEU A 549 -2.72 0.23 15.27
N LYS A 550 -1.60 0.50 15.96
CA LYS A 550 -0.49 1.30 15.42
C LYS A 550 0.19 0.64 14.21
N ASP A 551 0.14 -0.68 14.10
CA ASP A 551 0.70 -1.39 12.96
C ASP A 551 -0.01 -1.01 11.64
N LEU A 552 -1.28 -0.64 11.74
CA LEU A 552 -2.11 -0.22 10.61
C LEU A 552 -1.67 1.13 10.03
N GLU A 553 -1.05 2.00 10.83
CA GLU A 553 -0.51 3.28 10.35
C GLU A 553 0.48 3.09 9.19
N SER A 554 1.28 2.01 9.24
CA SER A 554 2.29 1.72 8.22
C SER A 554 1.73 1.13 6.93
N ILE A 555 0.51 0.59 6.97
CA ILE A 555 -0.13 -0.11 5.86
C ILE A 555 -1.22 0.77 5.23
N ASP A 556 -2.12 1.31 6.05
CA ASP A 556 -3.25 2.10 5.59
C ASP A 556 -3.43 3.33 6.51
N PRO A 557 -2.67 4.41 6.25
CA PRO A 557 -2.68 5.59 7.10
C PRO A 557 -4.05 6.28 7.15
N GLU A 558 -4.81 6.27 6.05
CA GLU A 558 -6.16 6.88 5.99
C GLU A 558 -7.14 6.11 6.89
N PHE A 559 -7.08 4.78 6.84
CA PHE A 559 -7.91 3.92 7.67
C PHE A 559 -7.50 3.98 9.14
N TYR A 560 -6.19 3.99 9.44
CA TYR A 560 -5.67 4.22 10.79
C TYR A 560 -6.17 5.53 11.40
N ASN A 561 -6.08 6.65 10.66
CA ASN A 561 -6.57 7.95 11.14
C ASN A 561 -8.08 7.93 11.42
N SER A 562 -8.85 7.16 10.64
CA SER A 562 -10.29 7.00 10.86
C SER A 562 -10.59 6.26 12.17
N LEU A 563 -9.82 5.21 12.49
CA LEU A 563 -9.96 4.48 13.76
C LEU A 563 -9.48 5.29 14.97
N ILE A 564 -8.38 6.04 14.85
CA ILE A 564 -7.92 6.96 15.90
C ILE A 564 -8.96 8.05 16.15
N TRP A 565 -9.59 8.57 15.10
CA TRP A 565 -10.66 9.53 15.27
C TRP A 565 -11.85 8.94 16.06
N ILE A 566 -12.27 7.71 15.76
CA ILE A 566 -13.31 7.00 16.54
C ILE A 566 -12.88 6.82 18.00
N LYS A 567 -11.60 6.51 18.23
CA LYS A 567 -11.06 6.33 19.58
C LYS A 567 -11.16 7.62 20.41
N ASP A 568 -10.73 8.73 19.83
CA ASP A 568 -10.51 9.99 20.55
C ASP A 568 -11.75 10.89 20.64
N ASN A 569 -12.84 10.55 19.97
CA ASN A 569 -14.07 11.35 19.92
C ASN A 569 -15.27 10.56 20.45
N ASP A 570 -16.28 11.29 20.95
CA ASP A 570 -17.55 10.73 21.38
C ASP A 570 -18.42 10.40 20.14
N ILE A 571 -18.63 9.11 19.88
CA ILE A 571 -19.38 8.65 18.70
C ILE A 571 -20.89 8.82 18.86
N GLU A 572 -21.40 8.88 20.09
CA GLU A 572 -22.83 9.02 20.39
C GLU A 572 -23.29 10.46 20.15
N GLU A 573 -22.49 11.45 20.56
CA GLU A 573 -22.75 12.87 20.27
C GLU A 573 -22.71 13.15 18.75
N CYS A 574 -21.87 12.41 18.02
CA CYS A 574 -21.73 12.54 16.57
C CYS A 574 -22.87 11.89 15.76
N GLY A 575 -23.74 11.09 16.39
CA GLY A 575 -24.82 10.37 15.71
C GLY A 575 -24.35 9.38 14.65
N LEU A 576 -23.17 8.79 14.84
CA LEU A 576 -22.60 7.80 13.92
C LEU A 576 -23.21 6.42 14.19
N GLU A 577 -24.14 5.99 13.34
CA GLU A 577 -24.65 4.61 13.37
C GLU A 577 -23.59 3.65 12.82
N MET A 578 -22.86 3.01 13.73
CA MET A 578 -21.86 1.98 13.44
C MET A 578 -22.28 0.66 14.11
N PHE A 579 -21.94 -0.46 13.47
CA PHE A 579 -22.21 -1.80 13.97
C PHE A 579 -20.91 -2.62 13.91
N PHE A 580 -20.86 -3.77 14.59
CA PHE A 580 -19.70 -4.68 14.55
C PHE A 580 -19.61 -5.46 13.21
N SER A 581 -19.65 -4.73 12.10
CA SER A 581 -19.57 -5.23 10.74
C SER A 581 -18.83 -4.24 9.84
N VAL A 582 -18.12 -4.74 8.84
CA VAL A 582 -17.35 -3.94 7.88
C VAL A 582 -17.66 -4.36 6.45
N ASP A 583 -17.74 -3.39 5.55
CA ASP A 583 -17.93 -3.66 4.12
C ASP A 583 -16.58 -3.90 3.44
N LYS A 584 -16.52 -4.96 2.62
CA LYS A 584 -15.37 -5.31 1.80
C LYS A 584 -15.81 -5.37 0.34
N GLU A 585 -15.18 -4.53 -0.48
CA GLU A 585 -15.32 -4.60 -1.92
C GLU A 585 -14.31 -5.62 -2.47
N ILE A 586 -14.80 -6.68 -3.10
CA ILE A 586 -13.99 -7.68 -3.82
C ILE A 586 -14.46 -7.66 -5.27
N LEU A 587 -13.58 -7.25 -6.19
CA LEU A 587 -13.87 -7.26 -7.64
C LEU A 587 -15.17 -6.50 -8.01
N GLY A 588 -15.48 -5.40 -7.30
CA GLY A 588 -16.68 -4.58 -7.52
C GLY A 588 -17.94 -5.05 -6.78
N GLU A 589 -17.89 -6.21 -6.09
CA GLU A 589 -18.97 -6.69 -5.24
C GLU A 589 -18.74 -6.30 -3.78
N ILE A 590 -19.71 -5.62 -3.17
CA ILE A 590 -19.65 -5.22 -1.76
C ILE A 590 -20.22 -6.36 -0.91
N THR A 591 -19.37 -6.94 -0.07
CA THR A 591 -19.73 -7.99 0.89
C THR A 591 -19.58 -7.45 2.31
N THR A 592 -20.57 -7.67 3.17
CA THR A 592 -20.50 -7.26 4.58
C THR A 592 -19.94 -8.41 5.41
N HIS A 593 -18.92 -8.13 6.20
CA HIS A 593 -18.27 -9.09 7.09
C HIS A 593 -18.56 -8.73 8.55
N GLU A 594 -19.15 -9.65 9.30
CA GLU A 594 -19.34 -9.48 10.75
C GLU A 594 -18.02 -9.67 11.49
N LEU A 595 -17.66 -8.73 12.35
CA LEU A 595 -16.41 -8.78 13.13
C LEU A 595 -16.48 -9.77 14.30
N LYS A 596 -17.70 -10.07 14.76
CA LYS A 596 -18.01 -11.07 15.79
C LYS A 596 -19.39 -11.67 15.50
N PRO A 597 -19.74 -12.83 16.09
CA PRO A 597 -21.04 -13.47 15.85
C PRO A 597 -22.22 -12.52 16.13
N GLY A 598 -23.09 -12.30 15.14
CA GLY A 598 -24.23 -11.38 15.26
C GLY A 598 -23.82 -9.90 15.24
N GLY A 599 -22.60 -9.61 14.78
CA GLY A 599 -22.02 -8.27 14.81
C GLY A 599 -22.80 -7.24 13.99
N GLY A 600 -23.56 -7.66 12.98
CA GLY A 600 -24.41 -6.77 12.19
C GLY A 600 -25.53 -6.11 13.00
N ASP A 601 -25.97 -6.73 14.10
CA ASP A 601 -27.03 -6.22 14.97
C ASP A 601 -26.50 -5.50 16.23
N ILE A 602 -25.19 -5.59 16.49
CA ILE A 602 -24.56 -5.01 17.67
C ILE A 602 -24.08 -3.59 17.33
N GLN A 603 -24.76 -2.58 17.87
CA GLN A 603 -24.36 -1.19 17.71
C GLN A 603 -23.06 -0.88 18.46
N VAL A 604 -22.18 -0.09 17.84
CA VAL A 604 -20.98 0.43 18.49
C VAL A 604 -21.38 1.62 19.37
N THR A 605 -20.97 1.58 20.63
CA THR A 605 -21.22 2.57 21.69
C THR A 605 -19.89 3.02 22.30
N GLU A 606 -19.91 4.07 23.12
CA GLU A 606 -18.68 4.51 23.83
C GLU A 606 -18.07 3.41 24.70
N GLU A 607 -18.90 2.54 25.28
CA GLU A 607 -18.45 1.43 26.13
C GLU A 607 -17.75 0.31 25.36
N ASN A 608 -18.10 0.10 24.08
CA ASN A 608 -17.62 -1.04 23.30
C ASN A 608 -16.73 -0.65 22.10
N LYS A 609 -16.51 0.65 21.86
CA LYS A 609 -15.74 1.14 20.69
C LYS A 609 -14.29 0.64 20.66
N GLU A 610 -13.65 0.43 21.81
CA GLU A 610 -12.28 -0.12 21.88
C GLU A 610 -12.23 -1.57 21.36
N GLU A 611 -13.25 -2.37 21.66
CA GLU A 611 -13.38 -3.73 21.10
C GLU A 611 -13.57 -3.68 19.59
N TYR A 612 -14.45 -2.79 19.10
CA TYR A 612 -14.68 -2.57 17.69
C TYR A 612 -13.38 -2.19 16.96
N ILE A 613 -12.65 -1.19 17.47
CA ILE A 613 -11.37 -0.73 16.89
C ILE A 613 -10.37 -1.88 16.79
N ARG A 614 -10.23 -2.69 17.84
CA ARG A 614 -9.33 -3.85 17.85
C ARG A 614 -9.70 -4.87 16.78
N LEU A 615 -10.98 -5.27 16.70
CA LEU A 615 -11.45 -6.26 15.74
C LEU A 615 -11.33 -5.76 14.29
N VAL A 616 -11.63 -4.48 14.05
CA VAL A 616 -11.48 -3.87 12.72
C VAL A 616 -10.01 -3.82 12.30
N ALA A 617 -9.10 -3.45 13.20
CA ALA A 617 -7.67 -3.42 12.91
C ALA A 617 -7.12 -4.82 12.61
N GLU A 618 -7.47 -5.81 13.42
CA GLU A 618 -7.08 -7.21 13.22
C GLU A 618 -7.60 -7.75 11.88
N TRP A 619 -8.89 -7.52 11.58
CA TRP A 619 -9.49 -7.89 10.31
C TRP A 619 -8.80 -7.20 9.13
N ARG A 620 -8.55 -5.89 9.21
CA ARG A 620 -7.96 -5.12 8.09
C ARG A 620 -6.57 -5.61 7.74
N LEU A 621 -5.80 -6.01 8.75
CA LEU A 621 -4.47 -6.53 8.58
C LEU A 621 -4.51 -7.95 8.02
N SER A 622 -5.39 -8.83 8.52
CA SER A 622 -5.38 -10.26 8.18
C SER A 622 -6.20 -10.65 6.95
N ARG A 623 -7.16 -9.82 6.52
CA ARG A 623 -8.13 -10.18 5.47
C ARG A 623 -7.50 -10.67 4.16
N GLY A 624 -7.89 -11.85 3.72
CA GLY A 624 -7.59 -12.39 2.38
C GLY A 624 -6.12 -12.79 2.17
N VAL A 625 -5.34 -12.88 3.24
CA VAL A 625 -3.93 -13.27 3.20
C VAL A 625 -3.63 -14.48 4.09
N GLU A 626 -4.65 -15.11 4.66
CA GLU A 626 -4.54 -16.18 5.65
C GLU A 626 -3.86 -17.43 5.07
N GLU A 627 -4.31 -17.92 3.91
CA GLU A 627 -3.73 -19.11 3.26
C GLU A 627 -2.29 -18.87 2.80
N GLN A 628 -2.01 -17.69 2.28
CA GLN A 628 -0.68 -17.26 1.84
C GLN A 628 0.28 -17.19 3.02
N THR A 629 -0.19 -16.62 4.14
CA THR A 629 0.55 -16.51 5.39
C THR A 629 0.85 -17.91 5.95
N GLN A 630 -0.14 -18.80 5.95
CA GLN A 630 0.02 -20.19 6.38
C GLN A 630 1.03 -20.95 5.50
N ALA A 631 0.91 -20.86 4.17
CA ALA A 631 1.84 -21.51 3.24
C ALA A 631 3.27 -21.00 3.42
N PHE A 632 3.44 -19.68 3.64
CA PHE A 632 4.72 -19.10 4.01
C PHE A 632 5.28 -19.71 5.30
N PHE A 633 4.47 -19.83 6.35
CA PHE A 633 4.91 -20.40 7.62
C PHE A 633 5.26 -21.88 7.55
N GLU A 634 4.54 -22.65 6.75
CA GLU A 634 4.88 -24.05 6.50
C GLU A 634 6.28 -24.16 5.90
N GLY A 635 6.58 -23.37 4.87
CA GLY A 635 7.91 -23.35 4.26
C GLY A 635 9.00 -22.83 5.20
N PHE A 636 8.69 -21.81 6.00
CA PHE A 636 9.62 -21.21 6.95
C PHE A 636 10.01 -22.22 8.06
N ASN A 637 9.01 -22.79 8.74
CA ASN A 637 9.19 -23.67 9.89
C ASN A 637 9.84 -25.02 9.53
N GLU A 638 9.66 -25.48 8.29
CA GLU A 638 10.37 -26.66 7.76
C GLU A 638 11.90 -26.49 7.81
N VAL A 639 12.41 -25.29 7.51
CA VAL A 639 13.86 -25.00 7.49
C VAL A 639 14.34 -24.48 8.84
N LEU A 640 13.65 -23.48 9.41
CA LEU A 640 14.01 -22.85 10.67
C LEU A 640 12.79 -22.81 11.59
N PRO A 641 12.74 -23.66 12.64
CA PRO A 641 11.66 -23.62 13.61
C PRO A 641 11.54 -22.26 14.29
N GLN A 642 10.33 -21.69 14.29
CA GLN A 642 10.06 -20.35 14.81
C GLN A 642 10.45 -20.15 16.29
N GLN A 643 10.49 -21.22 17.10
CA GLN A 643 10.89 -21.15 18.52
C GLN A 643 12.25 -20.48 18.75
N TYR A 644 13.18 -20.56 17.78
CA TYR A 644 14.49 -19.92 17.88
C TYR A 644 14.44 -18.40 17.72
N LEU A 645 13.29 -17.86 17.29
CA LEU A 645 13.06 -16.43 17.10
C LEU A 645 12.26 -15.78 18.23
N GLN A 646 11.82 -16.54 19.23
CA GLN A 646 10.90 -16.06 20.28
C GLN A 646 11.41 -14.85 21.09
N TYR A 647 12.73 -14.64 21.11
CA TYR A 647 13.37 -13.54 21.83
C TYR A 647 13.50 -12.24 21.03
N PHE A 648 13.25 -12.29 19.72
CA PHE A 648 13.38 -11.12 18.87
C PHE A 648 12.06 -10.34 18.82
N ASP A 649 12.18 -9.01 18.75
CA ASP A 649 11.10 -8.16 18.28
C ASP A 649 11.12 -7.97 16.76
N ALA A 650 10.03 -7.42 16.21
CA ALA A 650 9.89 -7.25 14.75
C ALA A 650 11.00 -6.38 14.13
N LYS A 651 11.54 -5.42 14.89
CA LYS A 651 12.61 -4.53 14.43
C LYS A 651 13.96 -5.23 14.47
N GLU A 652 14.21 -6.03 15.52
CA GLU A 652 15.40 -6.87 15.61
C GLU A 652 15.42 -7.93 14.49
N LEU A 653 14.27 -8.55 14.18
CA LEU A 653 14.15 -9.50 13.07
C LEU A 653 14.39 -8.82 11.71
N GLU A 654 13.89 -7.60 11.50
CA GLU A 654 14.21 -6.80 10.31
C GLU A 654 15.74 -6.63 10.18
N VAL A 655 16.42 -6.25 11.27
CA VAL A 655 17.89 -6.07 11.24
C VAL A 655 18.61 -7.39 10.97
N MET A 656 18.12 -8.52 11.47
CA MET A 656 18.70 -9.84 11.18
C MET A 656 18.63 -10.21 9.69
N LEU A 657 17.54 -9.85 9.02
CA LEU A 657 17.31 -10.13 7.60
C LEU A 657 17.98 -9.11 6.69
N CYS A 658 17.89 -7.83 7.02
CA CYS A 658 18.35 -6.75 6.17
C CYS A 658 19.84 -6.43 6.39
N GLY A 659 20.37 -6.70 7.58
CA GLY A 659 21.72 -6.32 7.99
C GLY A 659 21.84 -4.86 8.46
N MET A 660 22.87 -4.60 9.26
CA MET A 660 23.25 -3.27 9.73
C MET A 660 24.05 -2.52 8.67
N GLN A 661 23.87 -1.20 8.65
CA GLN A 661 24.60 -0.27 7.79
C GLN A 661 25.27 0.78 8.66
N GLU A 662 26.48 1.20 8.31
CA GLU A 662 27.07 2.36 8.96
C GLU A 662 26.31 3.61 8.54
N ILE A 663 25.83 4.37 9.53
CA ILE A 663 25.06 5.59 9.28
C ILE A 663 26.02 6.77 9.15
N ASP A 664 26.06 7.37 7.96
CA ASP A 664 26.73 8.65 7.72
C ASP A 664 25.96 9.78 8.41
N LEU A 665 26.50 10.24 9.54
CA LEU A 665 25.92 11.33 10.32
C LEU A 665 25.92 12.67 9.57
N ALA A 666 26.92 12.90 8.71
CA ALA A 666 27.02 14.15 7.96
C ALA A 666 25.95 14.20 6.87
N ASP A 667 25.70 13.07 6.20
CA ASP A 667 24.59 12.95 5.25
C ASP A 667 23.22 13.11 5.94
N TRP A 668 23.01 12.40 7.06
CA TRP A 668 21.76 12.49 7.82
C TRP A 668 21.46 13.92 8.27
N GLN A 669 22.45 14.61 8.86
CA GLN A 669 22.28 15.97 9.32
C GLN A 669 22.06 16.97 8.16
N ARG A 670 22.76 16.79 7.03
CA ARG A 670 22.63 17.64 5.84
C ARG A 670 21.23 17.57 5.24
N ASN A 671 20.65 16.37 5.23
CA ASN A 671 19.35 16.09 4.63
C ASN A 671 18.16 16.14 5.59
N THR A 672 18.37 16.56 6.84
CA THR A 672 17.28 16.75 7.80
C THR A 672 16.59 18.12 7.64
N ILE A 673 15.26 18.11 7.64
CA ILE A 673 14.41 19.31 7.66
C ILE A 673 13.85 19.55 9.07
N TYR A 674 13.59 20.82 9.41
CA TYR A 674 13.10 21.23 10.72
C TYR A 674 11.79 22.01 10.59
N ARG A 675 10.80 21.67 11.41
CA ARG A 675 9.51 22.37 11.52
C ARG A 675 9.36 22.93 12.93
N HIS A 676 9.08 24.22 13.04
CA HIS A 676 9.00 24.93 14.32
C HIS A 676 10.27 24.84 15.19
N TYR A 677 11.37 24.38 14.60
CA TYR A 677 12.73 24.43 15.10
C TYR A 677 13.63 25.03 14.03
N ALA A 678 14.76 25.58 14.45
CA ALA A 678 15.87 25.96 13.58
C ALA A 678 17.07 25.08 13.88
N ARG A 679 18.05 25.02 12.97
CA ARG A 679 19.33 24.32 13.20
C ARG A 679 20.05 24.80 14.47
N SER A 680 19.85 26.06 14.85
CA SER A 680 20.42 26.70 16.04
C SER A 680 19.59 26.49 17.32
N SER A 681 18.42 25.84 17.24
CA SER A 681 17.61 25.56 18.44
C SER A 681 18.35 24.61 19.37
N LYS A 682 18.28 24.87 20.69
CA LYS A 682 19.00 24.10 21.71
C LYS A 682 18.73 22.59 21.60
N GLN A 683 17.46 22.21 21.42
CA GLN A 683 17.04 20.81 21.29
C GLN A 683 17.62 20.14 20.03
N ILE A 684 17.79 20.87 18.93
CA ILE A 684 18.37 20.33 17.70
C ILE A 684 19.89 20.14 17.86
N ILE A 685 20.57 21.09 18.51
CA ILE A 685 22.00 20.94 18.83
C ILE A 685 22.21 19.73 19.75
N TRP A 686 21.39 19.61 20.81
CA TRP A 686 21.41 18.47 21.73
C TRP A 686 21.10 17.15 21.03
N PHE A 687 20.13 17.12 20.12
CA PHE A 687 19.79 15.93 19.35
C PHE A 687 20.98 15.42 18.54
N TRP A 688 21.67 16.28 17.78
CA TRP A 688 22.83 15.86 17.00
C TRP A 688 24.06 15.56 17.85
N GLN A 689 24.24 16.26 18.97
CA GLN A 689 25.26 15.92 19.95
C GLN A 689 25.03 14.49 20.46
N PHE A 690 23.80 14.18 20.84
CA PHE A 690 23.44 12.86 21.35
C PHE A 690 23.59 11.76 20.29
N ILE A 691 23.15 11.97 19.06
CA ILE A 691 23.36 11.01 17.96
C ILE A 691 24.84 10.71 17.72
N LYS A 692 25.72 11.70 17.87
CA LYS A 692 27.16 11.51 17.75
C LYS A 692 27.73 10.63 18.87
N GLU A 693 27.18 10.75 20.09
CA GLU A 693 27.54 9.90 21.24
C GLU A 693 27.00 8.46 21.11
N MET A 694 25.88 8.26 20.41
CA MET A 694 25.29 6.93 20.19
C MET A 694 26.18 6.03 19.34
N ASP A 695 26.19 4.74 19.63
CA ASP A 695 26.75 3.72 18.74
C ASP A 695 25.86 3.50 17.50
N ASN A 696 26.38 2.76 16.51
CA ASN A 696 25.67 2.55 15.25
C ASN A 696 24.37 1.76 15.42
N GLU A 697 24.30 0.84 16.39
CA GLU A 697 23.08 0.07 16.69
C GLU A 697 21.95 1.00 17.15
N LYS A 698 22.22 1.88 18.12
CA LYS A 698 21.22 2.82 18.61
C LYS A 698 20.82 3.84 17.54
N ARG A 699 21.76 4.28 16.68
CA ARG A 699 21.44 5.13 15.52
C ARG A 699 20.48 4.44 14.54
N MET A 700 20.70 3.16 14.27
CA MET A 700 19.78 2.37 13.45
C MET A 700 18.41 2.19 14.08
N ARG A 701 18.34 1.96 15.40
CA ARG A 701 17.05 1.89 16.11
C ARG A 701 16.30 3.21 16.05
N LEU A 702 17.01 4.35 16.16
CA LEU A 702 16.42 5.66 15.95
C LEU A 702 15.91 5.83 14.51
N LEU A 703 16.67 5.37 13.51
CA LEU A 703 16.21 5.37 12.12
C LEU A 703 14.91 4.56 11.98
N GLN A 704 14.89 3.31 12.43
CA GLN A 704 13.69 2.46 12.45
C GLN A 704 12.52 3.09 13.23
N PHE A 705 12.80 3.79 14.32
CA PHE A 705 11.77 4.49 15.09
C PHE A 705 11.08 5.56 14.25
N VAL A 706 11.84 6.33 13.46
CA VAL A 706 11.32 7.48 12.70
C VAL A 706 10.82 7.11 11.31
N THR A 707 11.47 6.16 10.62
CA THR A 707 11.14 5.80 9.23
C THR A 707 10.39 4.47 9.12
N GLY A 708 10.36 3.67 10.20
CA GLY A 708 9.74 2.34 10.19
C GLY A 708 10.58 1.24 9.53
N THR A 709 11.79 1.55 9.05
CA THR A 709 12.72 0.57 8.48
C THR A 709 14.17 0.87 8.83
N CYS A 710 15.02 -0.16 8.89
CA CYS A 710 16.46 0.00 9.10
C CYS A 710 17.24 0.25 7.81
N ARG A 711 16.56 0.28 6.66
CA ARG A 711 17.17 0.43 5.33
C ARG A 711 17.27 1.89 4.93
N LEU A 712 18.37 2.22 4.25
CA LEU A 712 18.57 3.50 3.59
C LEU A 712 18.56 3.28 2.06
N PRO A 713 18.01 4.22 1.30
CA PRO A 713 18.15 4.23 -0.16
C PRO A 713 19.61 4.31 -0.59
N VAL A 714 19.90 3.92 -1.84
CA VAL A 714 21.24 3.94 -2.42
C VAL A 714 21.87 5.35 -2.40
N GLY A 715 21.05 6.40 -2.58
CA GLY A 715 21.48 7.80 -2.47
C GLY A 715 21.49 8.38 -1.05
N GLY A 716 21.35 7.55 -0.02
CA GLY A 716 21.38 7.97 1.39
C GLY A 716 20.12 8.73 1.82
N PHE A 717 20.29 9.65 2.78
CA PHE A 717 19.18 10.39 3.39
C PHE A 717 18.52 11.40 2.44
N ALA A 718 19.16 11.75 1.33
CA ALA A 718 18.61 12.64 0.32
C ALA A 718 17.39 12.02 -0.41
N ASP A 719 17.43 10.71 -0.60
CA ASP A 719 16.47 9.94 -1.40
C ASP A 719 15.45 9.19 -0.52
N LEU A 720 15.32 9.56 0.75
CA LEU A 720 14.31 8.99 1.64
C LEU A 720 12.92 9.14 1.04
N MET A 721 12.16 8.05 1.08
CA MET A 721 10.78 7.97 0.61
C MET A 721 9.83 7.93 1.81
N GLY A 722 8.62 8.42 1.63
CA GLY A 722 7.50 8.27 2.56
C GLY A 722 6.26 7.77 1.81
N SER A 723 5.09 7.82 2.44
CA SER A 723 3.84 7.32 1.85
C SER A 723 3.35 8.09 0.61
N ASN A 724 3.80 9.34 0.44
CA ASN A 724 3.42 10.25 -0.65
C ASN A 724 4.60 10.59 -1.59
N GLY A 725 5.64 9.74 -1.61
CA GLY A 725 6.80 9.89 -2.49
C GLY A 725 8.05 10.39 -1.74
N PRO A 726 8.96 11.11 -2.42
CA PRO A 726 10.20 11.62 -1.82
C PRO A 726 9.92 12.48 -0.58
N GLN A 727 10.39 12.03 0.57
CA GLN A 727 10.10 12.61 1.89
C GLN A 727 11.33 12.51 2.80
N LYS A 728 12.00 13.65 3.01
CA LYS A 728 13.19 13.73 3.87
C LYS A 728 12.86 13.54 5.35
N PHE A 729 13.87 13.14 6.11
CA PHE A 729 13.83 13.08 7.57
C PHE A 729 13.48 14.45 8.17
N CYS A 730 12.47 14.50 9.05
CA CYS A 730 11.94 15.74 9.61
C CYS A 730 11.92 15.71 11.14
N ILE A 731 12.35 16.80 11.79
CA ILE A 731 12.15 17.00 13.23
C ILE A 731 11.19 18.16 13.44
N GLU A 732 10.09 17.92 14.15
CA GLU A 732 9.05 18.91 14.42
C GLU A 732 8.89 19.19 15.92
N LYS A 733 8.76 20.46 16.29
CA LYS A 733 8.46 20.84 17.69
C LYS A 733 6.99 20.58 18.01
N VAL A 734 6.71 19.54 18.79
CA VAL A 734 5.36 19.15 19.21
C VAL A 734 5.34 18.77 20.69
N GLY A 735 4.27 19.12 21.40
CA GLY A 735 4.02 18.64 22.76
C GLY A 735 4.65 19.45 23.88
N LYS A 736 4.62 18.86 25.08
CA LYS A 736 5.11 19.45 26.35
C LYS A 736 6.39 18.74 26.82
N GLU A 737 7.14 19.40 27.69
CA GLU A 737 8.46 18.92 28.16
C GLU A 737 8.42 17.55 28.87
N ASN A 738 7.28 17.14 29.41
CA ASN A 738 7.11 15.85 30.06
C ASN A 738 6.75 14.71 29.09
N TRP A 739 6.35 15.05 27.86
CA TRP A 739 5.94 14.08 26.85
C TRP A 739 7.16 13.33 26.32
N LEU A 740 6.94 12.08 25.91
CA LEU A 740 7.92 11.30 25.16
C LEU A 740 7.94 11.77 23.69
N PRO A 741 9.08 11.63 23.00
CA PRO A 741 9.12 11.91 21.58
C PRO A 741 8.31 10.83 20.83
N ARG A 742 7.69 11.22 19.71
CA ARG A 742 6.84 10.33 18.90
C ARG A 742 7.29 10.36 17.45
N SER A 743 6.96 9.31 16.71
CA SER A 743 7.27 9.23 15.28
C SER A 743 6.03 9.04 14.44
N HIS A 744 6.10 9.55 13.22
CA HIS A 744 5.12 9.30 12.15
C HIS A 744 5.91 8.73 10.97
N THR A 745 5.94 7.40 10.85
CA THR A 745 6.82 6.69 9.92
C THR A 745 6.48 6.95 8.47
N CYS A 746 5.21 7.21 8.15
CA CYS A 746 4.78 7.59 6.80
C CYS A 746 5.41 8.89 6.29
N PHE A 747 5.81 9.78 7.20
CA PHE A 747 6.35 11.10 6.88
C PHE A 747 7.83 11.25 7.25
N ASN A 748 8.48 10.18 7.71
CA ASN A 748 9.84 10.21 8.26
C ASN A 748 10.01 11.32 9.31
N ARG A 749 8.99 11.54 10.15
CA ARG A 749 8.92 12.66 11.09
C ARG A 749 9.07 12.23 12.55
N LEU A 750 9.96 12.92 13.25
CA LEU A 750 10.13 12.86 14.70
C LEU A 750 9.51 14.10 15.35
N ASP A 751 8.48 13.89 16.16
CA ASP A 751 7.91 14.89 17.05
C ASP A 751 8.79 14.96 18.30
N LEU A 752 9.58 16.05 18.40
CA LEU A 752 10.55 16.25 19.47
C LEU A 752 10.09 17.38 20.42
N PRO A 753 9.67 17.04 21.66
CA PRO A 753 9.26 18.05 22.63
C PRO A 753 10.37 19.05 22.97
N PRO A 754 10.00 20.29 23.38
CA PRO A 754 10.98 21.32 23.72
C PRO A 754 11.59 21.11 25.11
N TYR A 755 12.34 20.02 25.30
CA TYR A 755 13.00 19.68 26.55
C TYR A 755 13.86 20.81 27.11
N LYS A 756 14.04 20.84 28.43
CA LYS A 756 14.75 21.91 29.14
C LYS A 756 16.26 21.67 29.26
N SER A 757 16.71 20.41 29.16
CA SER A 757 18.12 20.04 29.30
C SER A 757 18.52 18.94 28.32
N TYR A 758 19.84 18.82 28.11
CA TYR A 758 20.45 17.75 27.33
C TYR A 758 20.12 16.37 27.90
N GLU A 759 20.27 16.19 29.22
CA GLU A 759 20.01 14.92 29.90
C GLU A 759 18.55 14.47 29.77
N GLN A 760 17.60 15.42 29.89
CA GLN A 760 16.18 15.12 29.71
C GLN A 760 15.89 14.62 28.27
N LEU A 761 16.48 15.27 27.27
CA LEU A 761 16.34 14.84 25.87
C LEU A 761 16.93 13.44 25.67
N LYS A 762 18.14 13.21 26.19
CA LYS A 762 18.85 11.92 26.10
C LYS A 762 18.05 10.79 26.73
N GLU A 763 17.58 10.96 27.96
CA GLU A 763 16.77 9.97 28.67
C GLU A 763 15.47 9.66 27.93
N LYS A 764 14.70 10.69 27.56
CA LYS A 764 13.39 10.52 26.90
C LYS A 764 13.51 9.93 25.51
N LEU A 765 14.53 10.32 24.74
CA LEU A 765 14.75 9.77 23.40
C LEU A 765 15.26 8.34 23.47
N MET A 766 16.18 8.01 24.40
CA MET A 766 16.61 6.63 24.64
C MET A 766 15.43 5.73 25.01
N PHE A 767 14.60 6.18 25.95
CA PHE A 767 13.43 5.45 26.36
C PHE A 767 12.51 5.17 25.16
N ALA A 768 12.21 6.19 24.34
CA ALA A 768 11.32 6.01 23.18
C ALA A 768 11.87 5.05 22.10
N ILE A 769 13.18 5.05 21.84
CA ILE A 769 13.79 4.14 20.85
C ILE A 769 13.96 2.71 21.37
N GLU A 770 13.98 2.50 22.70
CA GLU A 770 14.03 1.18 23.31
C GLU A 770 12.62 0.61 23.56
N GLU A 771 11.61 1.45 23.78
CA GLU A 771 10.23 1.07 24.08
C GLU A 771 9.35 0.90 22.83
N THR A 772 9.84 0.15 21.85
CA THR A 772 9.25 0.08 20.51
C THR A 772 7.97 -0.73 20.37
N GLU A 773 7.56 -1.51 21.37
CA GLU A 773 6.38 -2.41 21.30
C GLU A 773 5.18 -1.96 22.15
N GLY A 774 5.23 -0.80 22.83
CA GLY A 774 4.30 -0.50 23.93
C GLY A 774 3.58 0.86 23.92
N PHE A 775 3.59 1.62 22.83
CA PHE A 775 2.89 2.92 22.80
C PHE A 775 1.39 2.76 22.49
N GLY A 776 0.68 2.16 23.45
CA GLY A 776 -0.77 2.07 23.51
C GLY A 776 -1.37 2.35 24.89
N GLN A 777 -0.57 2.72 25.89
CA GLN A 777 -1.06 3.21 27.18
C GLN A 777 -0.67 4.68 27.35
N GLU A 778 -1.52 5.55 26.82
CA GLU A 778 -1.84 6.81 27.51
C GLU A 778 -3.12 6.58 28.30
#